data_AF-A0A8S3RHI1-F1
#
_entry.id   AF-A0A8S3RHI1-F1
#
_cell.length_a   1.000
_cell.length_b   1.000
_cell.length_c   1.000
_cell.angle_alpha   90.00
_cell.angle_beta   90.00
_cell.angle_gamma   90.00
#
_symmetry.space_group_name_H-M   'P 1'
#
loop_
_entity.id
_entity.type
_entity.pdbx_description
1 polymer ?
#
loop_
_entity_poly.entity_id
_entity_poly.type
_entity_poly.pdbx_seq_one_letter_code
_entity_poly.pdbx_strand_id
1 'polypeptide(L)'
;MFKTSDLIIQGIVDVLIEDNTNLIYRSELEDEIGTKGDRHLMDLSAAASHFNHAIMNGDFKKHFNEQEIMEMSVYIREPELSYADSFDDATLTCSSFPSSRVIRSRFPPISRYNTQTSFSRESTMSSFSTRTRPSTAHSTDMIKGNLLRTSLPTMRSLSTVSTLSSLSQQPTELQMIRDSSVSLSNPEQQLMYSYDPDIIRHVVSDLCTKLGRSPAYVMSLNEKWKVPREMHQVIYNLTSSPDQAYIYLLVGKACHLMDVRIYERARQLLMVADRVVAELSYTLSKHIRWYTLLADLQQYNMNESLGENSTLQDLIKKTKTCITSVRLGQDIQPSHNIIQHCAAFLMNIRDIGYLSNMDQSGSGHIEFCRQVACMLKELPSVKSVRKLSREIWDTVRNIYTIGSQRISSSGRHSAIHRDPTIAIMAVEAFQTFLTKFKDPSCISVLISCFTKYYNLLRDDISCEIYSEYVQFWPTVVNNPNTLNVRAIEESLSILMQHALVTNPSQPSWLRTQADIHFANNQYSPAMKFYMESGVVASDFFSIAVPKSLYDDQVYKRMIKCCLYLQCHTQVAVLCQFTDEVDYTTAFKALQERNSYDAMDSYYSCIWDISILEFLVHLHTRRGEMDKRQTAMKALSQLDLNSNNPDDIIQRALQIRKRKFLRALAKQYL
;
A
#
# COMPACT_ATOMS: atom_id res chain seq x y z
N MET A 1 20.15 -2.82 0.71
CA MET A 1 20.24 -1.35 0.81
C MET A 1 20.73 -0.90 2.18
N PHE A 2 20.07 -1.27 3.29
CA PHE A 2 20.43 -0.75 4.63
C PHE A 2 21.78 -1.22 5.23
N LYS A 3 22.28 -2.42 4.90
CA LYS A 3 23.58 -2.90 5.46
C LYS A 3 24.81 -2.16 4.91
N THR A 4 24.72 -1.65 3.69
CA THR A 4 25.86 -1.01 3.02
C THR A 4 25.99 0.45 3.44
N SER A 5 24.88 1.13 3.77
CA SER A 5 24.90 2.48 4.35
C SER A 5 25.51 2.48 5.76
N ASP A 6 25.24 1.45 6.57
CA ASP A 6 25.82 1.35 7.92
C ASP A 6 27.34 1.13 7.88
N LEU A 7 27.84 0.37 6.91
CA LEU A 7 29.29 0.17 6.69
C LEU A 7 29.99 1.45 6.22
N ILE A 8 29.34 2.23 5.36
CA ILE A 8 29.88 3.52 4.88
C ILE A 8 29.89 4.54 6.03
N ILE A 9 28.82 4.62 6.82
CA ILE A 9 28.74 5.50 7.99
C ILE A 9 29.78 5.10 9.05
N GLN A 10 29.94 3.80 9.32
CA GLN A 10 30.94 3.31 10.26
C GLN A 10 32.37 3.62 9.77
N GLY A 11 32.65 3.43 8.47
CA GLY A 11 33.94 3.78 7.88
C GLY A 11 34.25 5.28 7.90
N ILE A 12 33.24 6.14 7.74
CA ILE A 12 33.38 7.60 7.88
C ILE A 12 33.68 7.98 9.33
N VAL A 13 33.00 7.35 10.30
CA VAL A 13 33.22 7.61 11.73
C VAL A 13 34.62 7.16 12.17
N ASP A 14 35.08 5.98 11.74
CA ASP A 14 36.38 5.44 12.14
C ASP A 14 37.55 6.29 11.57
N VAL A 15 37.42 6.82 10.35
CA VAL A 15 38.40 7.73 9.73
C VAL A 15 38.44 9.09 10.44
N LEU A 16 37.28 9.61 10.85
CA LEU A 16 37.21 10.88 11.58
C LEU A 16 37.74 10.79 13.02
N ILE A 17 37.80 9.58 13.60
CA ILE A 17 38.33 9.33 14.95
C ILE A 17 39.86 9.19 14.95
N GLU A 18 40.48 8.68 13.88
CA GLU A 18 41.95 8.50 13.81
C GLU A 18 42.72 9.78 13.44
N ASP A 19 42.11 10.72 12.70
CA ASP A 19 42.73 12.01 12.37
C ASP A 19 42.62 13.00 13.55
N ASN A 20 43.52 12.81 14.52
CA ASN A 20 43.68 13.50 15.80
C ASN A 20 44.00 15.02 15.71
N THR A 21 43.64 15.70 14.62
CA THR A 21 44.07 17.08 14.32
C THR A 21 43.01 18.16 14.48
N ASN A 22 41.79 17.88 14.95
CA ASN A 22 40.85 18.97 15.30
C ASN A 22 39.99 18.63 16.52
N LEU A 23 40.50 18.98 17.72
CA LEU A 23 39.82 18.87 19.02
C LEU A 23 38.49 19.64 19.10
N ILE A 24 38.25 20.62 18.22
CA ILE A 24 37.07 21.49 18.25
C ILE A 24 35.79 20.73 17.82
N TYR A 25 35.90 19.77 16.90
CA TYR A 25 34.74 18.98 16.46
C TYR A 25 34.39 17.81 17.37
N ARG A 26 35.33 17.37 18.22
CA ARG A 26 35.11 16.24 19.14
C ARG A 26 34.18 16.62 20.29
N SER A 27 34.29 17.84 20.82
CA SER A 27 33.37 18.28 21.89
C SER A 27 31.96 18.55 21.36
N GLU A 28 31.81 19.05 20.13
CA GLU A 28 30.49 19.24 19.51
C GLU A 28 29.81 17.91 19.19
N LEU A 29 30.56 16.90 18.72
CA LEU A 29 30.03 15.54 18.51
C LEU A 29 29.69 14.82 19.82
N GLU A 30 30.52 14.95 20.86
CA GLU A 30 30.27 14.28 22.14
C GLU A 30 29.09 14.93 22.91
N ASP A 31 28.87 16.25 22.79
CA ASP A 31 27.71 16.94 23.39
C ASP A 31 26.38 16.65 22.64
N GLU A 32 26.40 16.49 21.31
CA GLU A 32 25.20 16.16 20.53
C GLU A 32 24.82 14.67 20.57
N ILE A 33 25.78 13.76 20.78
CA ILE A 33 25.48 12.32 20.97
C ILE A 33 24.93 12.07 22.38
N GLY A 34 25.25 12.92 23.36
CA GLY A 34 24.81 12.80 24.75
C GLY A 34 23.37 13.26 25.02
N THR A 35 22.73 14.02 24.13
CA THR A 35 21.41 14.60 24.39
C THR A 35 20.43 14.44 23.22
N LYS A 36 19.45 13.54 23.41
CA LYS A 36 18.22 13.33 22.61
C LYS A 36 18.36 12.69 21.21
N GLY A 37 18.08 11.40 21.14
CA GLY A 37 16.76 10.88 20.71
C GLY A 37 16.18 11.17 19.32
N ASP A 38 16.78 12.00 18.45
CA ASP A 38 16.22 12.29 17.11
C ASP A 38 17.30 12.21 16.02
N ARG A 39 17.26 11.13 15.23
CA ARG A 39 18.14 10.93 14.07
C ARG A 39 17.44 11.40 12.79
N HIS A 40 17.41 12.69 12.49
CA HIS A 40 17.18 13.18 11.13
C HIS A 40 17.84 14.55 10.90
N LEU A 41 18.58 14.65 9.79
CA LEU A 41 19.45 15.75 9.32
C LEU A 41 20.84 15.83 9.95
N MET A 42 21.81 15.08 9.39
CA MET A 42 23.19 15.57 9.29
C MET A 42 23.36 16.29 7.94
N ASP A 43 23.93 17.49 7.94
CA ASP A 43 24.40 18.16 6.73
C ASP A 43 25.74 17.52 6.31
N LEU A 44 25.66 16.44 5.53
CA LEU A 44 26.79 15.60 5.11
C LEU A 44 27.60 16.20 3.94
N SER A 45 27.32 17.43 3.51
CA SER A 45 27.92 18.02 2.30
C SER A 45 29.44 18.24 2.42
N ALA A 46 29.91 18.71 3.57
CA ALA A 46 31.34 18.93 3.83
C ALA A 46 32.11 17.60 4.04
N ALA A 47 31.50 16.65 4.76
CA ALA A 47 32.08 15.33 5.00
C ALA A 47 32.19 14.50 3.72
N ALA A 48 31.19 14.57 2.82
CA ALA A 48 31.22 13.90 1.52
C ALA A 48 32.30 14.48 0.58
N SER A 49 32.57 15.79 0.65
CA SER A 49 33.63 16.44 -0.12
C SER A 49 35.03 15.99 0.32
N HIS A 50 35.27 15.93 1.64
CA HIS A 50 36.51 15.41 2.21
C HIS A 50 36.72 13.91 1.92
N PHE A 51 35.64 13.12 1.97
CA PHE A 51 35.66 11.70 1.63
C PHE A 51 36.04 11.46 0.16
N ASN A 52 35.45 12.23 -0.77
CA ASN A 52 35.80 12.15 -2.19
C ASN A 52 37.26 12.55 -2.45
N HIS A 53 37.77 13.56 -1.74
CA HIS A 53 39.17 13.98 -1.85
C HIS A 53 40.15 12.89 -1.34
N ALA A 54 39.84 12.23 -0.22
CA ALA A 54 40.65 11.14 0.33
C ALA A 54 40.62 9.87 -0.55
N ILE A 55 39.49 9.57 -1.21
CA ILE A 55 39.38 8.46 -2.17
C ILE A 55 40.26 8.71 -3.40
N MET A 56 40.23 9.93 -3.91
CA MET A 56 40.99 10.29 -5.11
C MET A 56 42.51 10.32 -4.88
N ASN A 57 42.95 10.57 -3.64
CA ASN A 57 44.37 10.58 -3.28
C ASN A 57 44.92 9.21 -2.85
N GLY A 58 44.09 8.17 -2.77
CA GLY A 58 44.53 6.79 -2.53
C GLY A 58 44.91 6.47 -1.09
N ASP A 59 44.54 7.31 -0.13
CA ASP A 59 44.86 7.16 1.29
C ASP A 59 44.16 5.95 1.95
N PHE A 60 43.14 5.38 1.28
CA PHE A 60 42.33 4.25 1.76
C PHE A 60 42.93 2.85 1.58
N LYS A 61 44.08 2.70 0.91
CA LYS A 61 44.71 1.38 0.68
C LYS A 61 45.17 0.67 1.95
N LYS A 62 45.22 1.35 3.09
CA LYS A 62 45.66 0.79 4.37
C LYS A 62 44.53 0.14 5.17
N HIS A 63 43.27 0.49 4.89
CA HIS A 63 42.12 0.14 5.73
C HIS A 63 41.10 -0.76 5.04
N PHE A 64 41.16 -0.88 3.71
CA PHE A 64 40.22 -1.68 2.92
C PHE A 64 40.96 -2.63 1.98
N ASN A 65 40.43 -3.84 1.80
CA ASN A 65 41.01 -4.79 0.85
C ASN A 65 40.67 -4.42 -0.61
N GLU A 66 41.42 -4.94 -1.57
CA GLU A 66 41.24 -4.59 -2.99
C GLU A 66 39.84 -4.89 -3.53
N GLN A 67 39.13 -5.87 -2.94
CA GLN A 67 37.77 -6.24 -3.33
C GLN A 67 36.74 -5.21 -2.85
N GLU A 68 36.88 -4.69 -1.63
CA GLU A 68 36.05 -3.62 -1.08
C GLU A 68 36.25 -2.30 -1.81
N ILE A 69 37.49 -1.95 -2.14
CA ILE A 69 37.81 -0.77 -2.96
C ILE A 69 37.19 -0.90 -4.36
N MET A 70 37.25 -2.09 -4.94
CA MET A 70 36.65 -2.36 -6.25
C MET A 70 35.12 -2.23 -6.20
N GLU A 71 34.46 -2.77 -5.17
CA GLU A 71 33.01 -2.64 -4.99
C GLU A 71 32.59 -1.17 -4.80
N MET A 72 33.32 -0.38 -4.02
CA MET A 72 33.05 1.06 -3.87
C MET A 72 33.26 1.83 -5.18
N SER A 73 34.29 1.49 -5.97
CA SER A 73 34.58 2.15 -7.25
C SER A 73 33.53 1.89 -8.34
N VAL A 74 32.81 0.76 -8.26
CA VAL A 74 31.70 0.43 -9.18
C VAL A 74 30.49 1.34 -8.96
N TYR A 75 30.28 1.85 -7.75
CA TYR A 75 29.21 2.80 -7.45
C TYR A 75 29.53 4.26 -7.82
N ILE A 76 30.77 4.55 -8.20
CA ILE A 76 31.23 5.89 -8.64
C ILE A 76 31.14 6.02 -10.18
N ARG A 77 30.90 4.93 -10.93
CA ARG A 77 30.85 4.95 -12.40
C ARG A 77 29.48 4.59 -12.98
N GLU A 78 28.68 5.61 -13.25
CA GLU A 78 27.72 5.66 -14.36
C GLU A 78 27.83 7.03 -15.08
N PRO A 79 27.43 7.15 -16.35
CA PRO A 79 28.31 7.65 -17.41
C PRO A 79 28.38 9.18 -17.54
N GLU A 80 29.59 9.62 -17.87
CA GLU A 80 29.97 10.98 -18.26
C GLU A 80 29.10 11.50 -19.43
N LEU A 81 28.22 12.46 -19.13
CA LEU A 81 27.77 13.45 -20.11
C LEU A 81 28.74 14.65 -20.03
N SER A 82 29.80 14.57 -20.84
CA SER A 82 30.62 15.67 -21.38
C SER A 82 30.46 17.05 -20.72
N TYR A 83 31.18 17.25 -19.61
CA TYR A 83 31.56 18.57 -19.11
C TYR A 83 32.88 18.97 -19.77
N ALA A 84 32.81 19.37 -21.04
CA ALA A 84 33.92 19.97 -21.77
C ALA A 84 33.32 20.92 -22.80
N ASP A 85 33.07 22.15 -22.37
CA ASP A 85 33.07 23.39 -23.17
C ASP A 85 32.47 24.51 -22.32
N SER A 86 33.23 24.98 -21.35
CA SER A 86 33.14 26.35 -20.81
C SER A 86 34.13 26.50 -19.67
N PHE A 87 35.39 26.75 -20.00
CA PHE A 87 36.28 27.68 -19.31
C PHE A 87 37.58 27.72 -20.10
N ASP A 88 37.63 28.60 -21.10
CA ASP A 88 38.86 29.31 -21.44
C ASP A 88 38.49 30.75 -21.85
N ASP A 89 39.34 31.66 -21.39
CA ASP A 89 39.46 33.08 -21.70
C ASP A 89 38.44 34.10 -21.14
N ALA A 90 38.80 34.59 -19.95
CA ALA A 90 38.79 36.03 -19.72
C ALA A 90 40.16 36.62 -20.13
N THR A 91 40.09 37.80 -20.78
CA THR A 91 41.15 38.77 -21.13
C THR A 91 41.93 38.58 -22.43
N LEU A 92 41.55 39.32 -23.48
CA LEU A 92 42.37 40.37 -24.08
C LEU A 92 41.57 41.23 -25.10
N THR A 93 41.97 42.49 -25.14
CA THR A 93 41.43 43.67 -25.83
C THR A 93 41.72 43.74 -27.34
N CYS A 94 40.86 44.51 -28.04
CA CYS A 94 41.10 45.32 -29.26
C CYS A 94 41.00 44.70 -30.68
N SER A 95 39.93 45.12 -31.36
CA SER A 95 39.85 45.77 -32.70
C SER A 95 40.20 45.04 -34.01
N SER A 96 39.22 45.17 -34.94
CA SER A 96 39.30 45.38 -36.41
C SER A 96 39.14 44.19 -37.40
N PHE A 97 38.10 44.34 -38.24
CA PHE A 97 37.72 43.65 -39.50
C PHE A 97 38.81 43.68 -40.62
N PRO A 98 38.56 43.19 -41.87
CA PRO A 98 37.80 42.02 -42.39
C PRO A 98 38.61 41.22 -43.46
N SER A 99 38.05 40.10 -44.00
CA SER A 99 37.92 39.80 -45.46
C SER A 99 38.15 38.33 -45.92
N SER A 100 37.12 37.77 -46.59
CA SER A 100 37.15 37.12 -47.93
C SER A 100 37.59 35.65 -48.19
N ARG A 101 36.66 34.96 -48.90
CA ARG A 101 36.79 33.95 -50.00
C ARG A 101 37.17 32.50 -49.65
N VAL A 102 36.27 31.52 -49.81
CA VAL A 102 35.86 30.76 -51.03
C VAL A 102 36.93 29.75 -51.51
N ILE A 103 36.61 28.44 -51.53
CA ILE A 103 36.68 27.50 -52.70
C ILE A 103 36.29 26.05 -52.26
N ARG A 104 35.53 25.39 -53.14
CA ARG A 104 35.03 23.99 -53.13
C ARG A 104 36.06 22.97 -53.66
N SER A 105 35.93 21.68 -53.29
CA SER A 105 35.94 20.49 -54.19
C SER A 105 35.79 19.20 -53.34
N ARG A 106 34.74 18.36 -53.48
CA ARG A 106 34.42 17.27 -54.45
C ARG A 106 35.40 16.05 -54.45
N PHE A 107 35.01 14.97 -53.73
CA PHE A 107 34.84 13.52 -54.07
C PHE A 107 35.66 12.83 -55.22
N PRO A 108 35.70 11.47 -55.39
CA PRO A 108 35.56 10.26 -54.52
C PRO A 108 36.64 9.15 -54.85
N PRO A 109 36.36 7.82 -55.00
CA PRO A 109 36.54 6.69 -54.05
C PRO A 109 37.47 5.57 -54.60
N ILE A 110 37.59 4.38 -53.94
CA ILE A 110 37.78 3.04 -54.58
C ILE A 110 37.71 1.90 -53.54
N SER A 111 37.26 0.73 -54.00
CA SER A 111 36.91 -0.48 -53.26
C SER A 111 37.86 -1.68 -53.50
N ARG A 112 37.81 -2.65 -52.57
CA ARG A 112 37.84 -4.15 -52.71
C ARG A 112 39.15 -4.98 -52.54
N TYR A 113 38.94 -6.08 -51.77
CA TYR A 113 39.43 -7.49 -51.80
C TYR A 113 40.46 -8.05 -50.77
N ASN A 114 39.93 -9.04 -50.02
CA ASN A 114 40.45 -10.18 -49.21
C ASN A 114 41.90 -10.70 -49.38
N THR A 115 42.57 -11.14 -48.29
CA THR A 115 42.62 -12.54 -47.74
C THR A 115 43.67 -12.73 -46.63
N GLN A 116 43.31 -13.50 -45.57
CA GLN A 116 44.13 -14.31 -44.61
C GLN A 116 45.17 -13.57 -43.72
N THR A 117 45.40 -13.82 -42.43
CA THR A 117 45.45 -15.07 -41.62
C THR A 117 45.16 -14.83 -40.12
N SER A 118 44.73 -15.91 -39.48
CA SER A 118 44.50 -16.21 -38.06
C SER A 118 45.55 -15.78 -37.03
N PHE A 119 45.11 -15.15 -35.93
CA PHE A 119 45.53 -15.39 -34.53
C PHE A 119 44.75 -14.41 -33.64
N SER A 120 43.62 -14.84 -33.05
CA SER A 120 42.89 -14.21 -31.91
C SER A 120 41.43 -14.70 -31.88
N ARG A 121 41.17 -15.98 -31.57
CA ARG A 121 39.79 -16.50 -31.49
C ARG A 121 39.53 -17.49 -30.34
N GLU A 122 40.41 -17.55 -29.34
CA GLU A 122 40.21 -18.40 -28.15
C GLU A 122 39.87 -17.60 -26.87
N SER A 123 40.17 -16.31 -26.82
CA SER A 123 39.84 -15.42 -25.69
C SER A 123 38.43 -14.82 -25.75
N THR A 124 37.73 -14.98 -26.88
CA THR A 124 36.38 -14.42 -27.10
C THR A 124 35.25 -15.45 -26.93
N MET A 125 35.54 -16.75 -26.78
CA MET A 125 34.51 -17.78 -26.53
C MET A 125 34.34 -18.14 -25.04
N SER A 126 35.36 -17.97 -24.19
CA SER A 126 35.21 -18.16 -22.74
C SER A 126 34.38 -17.04 -22.08
N SER A 127 34.44 -15.83 -22.64
CA SER A 127 33.69 -14.65 -22.22
C SER A 127 32.26 -14.59 -22.78
N PHE A 128 31.97 -15.34 -23.85
CA PHE A 128 30.61 -15.39 -24.43
C PHE A 128 29.73 -16.47 -23.77
N SER A 129 30.33 -17.59 -23.33
CA SER A 129 29.58 -18.69 -22.70
C SER A 129 29.19 -18.42 -21.23
N THR A 130 29.74 -17.37 -20.61
CA THR A 130 29.38 -16.90 -19.25
C THR A 130 28.27 -15.85 -19.23
N ARG A 131 27.90 -15.27 -20.40
CA ARG A 131 26.89 -14.20 -20.50
C ARG A 131 25.55 -14.62 -21.12
N THR A 132 25.38 -15.87 -21.54
CA THR A 132 24.13 -16.32 -22.19
C THR A 132 23.73 -17.75 -21.78
N ARG A 133 23.02 -17.91 -20.65
CA ARG A 133 22.11 -19.07 -20.44
C ARG A 133 20.96 -18.71 -19.50
N PRO A 134 19.72 -18.55 -20.01
CA PRO A 134 18.54 -18.85 -19.24
C PRO A 134 18.23 -20.36 -19.35
N SER A 135 17.98 -20.99 -18.20
CA SER A 135 17.22 -22.23 -17.96
C SER A 135 17.31 -23.40 -18.97
N THR A 136 17.84 -24.52 -18.47
CA THR A 136 17.61 -25.93 -18.89
C THR A 136 18.12 -26.40 -20.25
N ALA A 137 19.29 -27.06 -20.28
CA ALA A 137 19.59 -28.23 -21.13
C ALA A 137 20.94 -28.88 -20.76
N HIS A 138 20.96 -30.21 -20.68
CA HIS A 138 22.13 -31.08 -20.49
C HIS A 138 23.03 -31.14 -21.74
N SER A 139 24.36 -31.03 -21.56
CA SER A 139 25.43 -31.68 -22.35
C SER A 139 26.77 -31.38 -21.65
N THR A 140 27.43 -32.36 -21.03
CA THR A 140 28.48 -33.25 -21.58
C THR A 140 29.47 -32.52 -22.48
N ASP A 141 30.49 -31.91 -21.86
CA ASP A 141 31.85 -31.87 -22.40
C ASP A 141 32.87 -31.53 -21.29
N MET A 142 34.02 -32.21 -21.33
CA MET A 142 35.05 -32.19 -20.29
C MET A 142 35.69 -30.81 -20.13
N ILE A 143 35.36 -30.12 -19.03
CA ILE A 143 36.02 -28.88 -18.60
C ILE A 143 36.98 -29.20 -17.45
N LYS A 144 38.22 -28.72 -17.58
CA LYS A 144 39.38 -28.87 -16.68
C LYS A 144 38.99 -28.76 -15.20
N GLY A 145 39.29 -29.81 -14.43
CA GLY A 145 38.85 -30.05 -13.05
C GLY A 145 39.27 -29.06 -11.95
N ASN A 146 39.96 -27.97 -12.26
CA ASN A 146 40.42 -26.99 -11.27
C ASN A 146 39.58 -25.69 -11.21
N LEU A 147 38.67 -25.44 -12.16
CA LEU A 147 37.76 -24.28 -12.14
C LEU A 147 36.37 -24.56 -11.54
N LEU A 148 36.08 -25.82 -11.22
CA LEU A 148 34.84 -26.24 -10.53
C LEU A 148 34.91 -26.04 -9.00
N ARG A 149 36.10 -25.98 -8.39
CA ARG A 149 36.23 -25.81 -6.93
C ARG A 149 35.91 -24.39 -6.44
N THR A 150 36.02 -23.38 -7.30
CA THR A 150 35.77 -21.97 -6.95
C THR A 150 34.38 -21.47 -7.35
N SER A 151 33.67 -22.17 -8.24
CA SER A 151 32.34 -21.79 -8.76
C SER A 151 31.17 -22.52 -8.09
N LEU A 152 31.41 -23.68 -7.45
CA LEU A 152 30.43 -24.40 -6.63
C LEU A 152 29.99 -23.67 -5.34
N PRO A 153 30.86 -22.91 -4.62
CA PRO A 153 30.45 -22.14 -3.44
C PRO A 153 29.50 -20.99 -3.81
N THR A 154 29.75 -20.31 -4.93
CA THR A 154 28.99 -19.13 -5.39
C THR A 154 27.60 -19.49 -5.91
N MET A 155 27.41 -20.70 -6.42
CA MET A 155 26.08 -21.20 -6.78
C MET A 155 25.28 -21.69 -5.56
N ARG A 156 25.95 -22.24 -4.53
CA ARG A 156 25.27 -22.61 -3.27
C ARG A 156 24.86 -21.40 -2.44
N SER A 157 25.58 -20.26 -2.53
CA SER A 157 25.21 -19.02 -1.85
C SER A 157 23.97 -18.32 -2.43
N LEU A 158 23.59 -18.62 -3.67
CA LEU A 158 22.40 -18.06 -4.32
C LEU A 158 21.11 -18.86 -4.03
N SER A 159 21.22 -20.06 -3.46
CA SER A 159 20.10 -20.92 -3.08
C SER A 159 20.35 -21.68 -1.77
N THR A 160 20.84 -20.99 -0.73
CA THR A 160 20.96 -21.60 0.60
C THR A 160 19.56 -21.77 1.20
N VAL A 161 19.06 -23.01 1.23
CA VAL A 161 18.09 -23.43 2.23
C VAL A 161 18.83 -23.55 3.55
N SER A 162 18.84 -22.48 4.33
CA SER A 162 19.30 -22.52 5.72
C SER A 162 18.18 -23.08 6.59
N THR A 163 18.30 -24.34 7.01
CA THR A 163 17.61 -24.81 8.21
C THR A 163 18.15 -24.02 9.40
N LEU A 164 17.44 -22.96 9.77
CA LEU A 164 17.70 -22.19 10.99
C LEU A 164 17.42 -23.08 12.22
N SER A 165 18.46 -23.69 12.77
CA SER A 165 18.51 -24.01 14.20
C SER A 165 18.74 -22.71 14.97
N SER A 166 17.75 -22.29 15.74
CA SER A 166 17.68 -21.02 16.47
C SER A 166 18.77 -20.85 17.53
N LEU A 167 19.61 -19.82 17.40
CA LEU A 167 20.47 -19.29 18.46
C LEU A 167 20.01 -17.88 18.86
N SER A 168 19.33 -17.85 20.01
CA SER A 168 19.26 -16.82 21.06
C SER A 168 19.34 -15.31 20.73
N GLN A 169 18.18 -14.65 20.76
CA GLN A 169 17.94 -13.31 21.35
C GLN A 169 16.60 -13.35 22.13
N GLN A 170 16.49 -12.54 23.19
CA GLN A 170 15.62 -12.64 24.38
C GLN A 170 14.13 -13.07 24.20
N PRO A 171 13.53 -13.76 25.19
CA PRO A 171 12.31 -14.56 24.98
C PRO A 171 11.01 -13.73 25.08
N THR A 172 10.28 -13.68 23.97
CA THR A 172 8.84 -13.35 23.94
C THR A 172 8.04 -14.65 24.12
N GLU A 173 6.84 -14.61 24.74
CA GLU A 173 5.97 -15.73 25.16
C GLU A 173 5.75 -16.89 24.14
N LEU A 174 6.14 -16.73 22.88
CA LEU A 174 6.00 -17.69 21.79
C LEU A 174 7.11 -18.75 21.70
N GLN A 175 8.22 -18.63 22.45
CA GLN A 175 9.31 -19.62 22.42
C GLN A 175 9.11 -20.86 23.31
N MET A 176 8.11 -20.89 24.18
CA MET A 176 7.79 -22.10 24.97
C MET A 176 7.16 -23.25 24.15
N ILE A 177 7.01 -23.09 22.83
CA ILE A 177 6.32 -24.06 21.95
C ILE A 177 7.30 -25.09 21.33
N ARG A 178 8.63 -24.97 21.55
CA ARG A 178 9.61 -25.90 20.92
C ARG A 178 10.53 -26.70 21.84
N ASP A 179 10.68 -26.35 23.11
CA ASP A 179 11.56 -27.09 24.02
C ASP A 179 10.75 -28.06 24.91
N SER A 180 10.71 -29.29 24.43
CA SER A 180 10.09 -30.44 25.06
C SER A 180 11.01 -31.03 26.14
N SER A 181 11.00 -30.47 27.35
CA SER A 181 11.39 -31.21 28.57
C SER A 181 11.03 -30.52 29.90
N VAL A 182 10.06 -29.61 29.96
CA VAL A 182 9.48 -29.24 31.26
C VAL A 182 8.51 -30.35 31.64
N SER A 183 8.77 -31.03 32.76
CA SER A 183 7.98 -32.15 33.23
C SER A 183 6.48 -31.82 33.21
N LEU A 184 5.74 -32.43 32.29
CA LEU A 184 4.28 -32.37 32.18
C LEU A 184 3.62 -33.18 33.32
N SER A 185 4.08 -33.01 34.54
CA SER A 185 3.48 -33.64 35.73
C SER A 185 2.12 -33.03 36.07
N ASN A 186 1.83 -31.81 35.58
CA ASN A 186 0.54 -31.18 35.75
C ASN A 186 -0.31 -31.34 34.47
N PRO A 187 -1.36 -32.17 34.48
CA PRO A 187 -2.25 -32.36 33.32
C PRO A 187 -2.91 -31.05 32.84
N GLU A 188 -3.07 -30.05 33.72
CA GLU A 188 -3.62 -28.74 33.34
C GLU A 188 -2.66 -27.96 32.43
N GLN A 189 -1.35 -27.99 32.72
CA GLN A 189 -0.35 -27.34 31.87
C GLN A 189 -0.18 -28.08 30.54
N GLN A 190 -0.28 -29.42 30.56
CA GLN A 190 -0.28 -30.22 29.33
C GLN A 190 -1.46 -29.87 28.42
N LEU A 191 -2.64 -29.61 29.01
CA LEU A 191 -3.81 -29.17 28.28
C LEU A 191 -3.63 -27.77 27.67
N MET A 192 -2.86 -26.88 28.30
CA MET A 192 -2.59 -25.54 27.75
C MET A 192 -1.78 -25.60 26.46
N TYR A 193 -0.70 -26.38 26.44
CA TYR A 193 0.24 -26.44 25.32
C TYR A 193 -0.11 -27.47 24.24
N SER A 194 -0.96 -28.45 24.54
CA SER A 194 -1.38 -29.45 23.55
C SER A 194 -2.48 -28.94 22.61
N TYR A 195 -2.32 -29.22 21.32
CA TYR A 195 -3.31 -28.99 20.26
C TYR A 195 -3.61 -30.29 19.49
N ASP A 196 -3.13 -31.43 19.97
CA ASP A 196 -3.43 -32.73 19.40
C ASP A 196 -4.75 -33.26 20.00
N PRO A 197 -5.79 -33.55 19.20
CA PRO A 197 -7.07 -34.05 19.70
C PRO A 197 -6.92 -35.29 20.58
N ASP A 198 -6.02 -36.22 20.24
CA ASP A 198 -5.87 -37.47 20.99
C ASP A 198 -5.27 -37.20 22.37
N ILE A 199 -4.23 -36.36 22.44
CA ILE A 199 -3.62 -35.94 23.71
C ILE A 199 -4.64 -35.17 24.56
N ILE A 200 -5.42 -34.27 23.95
CA ILE A 200 -6.47 -33.53 24.65
C ILE A 200 -7.49 -34.51 25.24
N ARG A 201 -7.92 -35.53 24.49
CA ARG A 201 -8.88 -36.54 24.98
C ARG A 201 -8.35 -37.31 26.18
N HIS A 202 -7.09 -37.77 26.10
CA HIS A 202 -6.46 -38.53 27.19
C HIS A 202 -6.30 -37.68 28.46
N VAL A 203 -5.86 -36.42 28.31
CA VAL A 203 -5.69 -35.49 29.44
C VAL A 203 -7.03 -35.11 30.07
N VAL A 204 -8.07 -34.89 29.27
CA VAL A 204 -9.43 -34.59 29.78
C VAL A 204 -10.03 -35.81 30.50
N SER A 205 -9.85 -37.01 29.96
CA SER A 205 -10.26 -38.24 30.65
C SER A 205 -9.54 -38.35 31.98
N ASP A 206 -8.21 -38.17 32.01
CA ASP A 206 -7.43 -38.27 33.24
C ASP A 206 -7.85 -37.22 34.30
N LEU A 207 -8.13 -35.99 33.88
CA LEU A 207 -8.61 -34.92 34.78
C LEU A 207 -10.01 -35.21 35.35
N CYS A 208 -10.94 -35.70 34.53
CA CYS A 208 -12.32 -35.97 34.96
C CYS A 208 -12.47 -37.30 35.70
N THR A 209 -11.78 -38.37 35.27
CA THR A 209 -11.95 -39.72 35.84
C THR A 209 -10.96 -40.03 36.95
N LYS A 210 -9.68 -39.62 36.85
CA LYS A 210 -8.65 -39.93 37.87
C LYS A 210 -8.59 -38.86 38.96
N LEU A 211 -8.75 -37.59 38.60
CA LEU A 211 -8.64 -36.46 39.53
C LEU A 211 -10.01 -35.94 40.02
N GLY A 212 -11.11 -36.50 39.53
CA GLY A 212 -12.48 -36.16 39.97
C GLY A 212 -12.87 -34.69 39.71
N ARG A 213 -12.20 -33.99 38.80
CA ARG A 213 -12.49 -32.59 38.50
C ARG A 213 -13.79 -32.48 37.69
N SER A 214 -14.61 -31.49 38.02
CA SER A 214 -15.85 -31.27 37.28
C SER A 214 -15.55 -30.83 35.83
N PRO A 215 -16.35 -31.28 34.84
CA PRO A 215 -16.22 -30.82 33.45
C PRO A 215 -16.25 -29.29 33.32
N ALA A 216 -17.06 -28.61 34.15
CA ALA A 216 -17.14 -27.15 34.19
C ALA A 216 -15.82 -26.48 34.62
N TYR A 217 -15.08 -27.06 35.56
CA TYR A 217 -13.77 -26.56 35.96
C TYR A 217 -12.80 -26.60 34.76
N VAL A 218 -12.77 -27.73 34.05
CA VAL A 218 -11.91 -27.93 32.88
C VAL A 218 -12.24 -26.96 31.74
N MET A 219 -13.52 -26.66 31.52
CA MET A 219 -13.96 -25.66 30.52
C MET A 219 -13.52 -24.23 30.88
N SER A 220 -13.41 -23.91 32.18
CA SER A 220 -13.03 -22.59 32.69
C SER A 220 -11.52 -22.37 32.86
N LEU A 221 -10.69 -23.36 32.53
CA LEU A 221 -9.24 -23.29 32.77
C LEU A 221 -8.53 -22.12 32.04
N ASN A 222 -9.09 -21.63 30.93
CA ASN A 222 -8.49 -20.54 30.17
C ASN A 222 -9.55 -19.58 29.61
N GLU A 223 -9.43 -18.30 29.96
CA GLU A 223 -10.32 -17.23 29.48
C GLU A 223 -10.22 -16.98 27.96
N LYS A 224 -9.13 -17.41 27.32
CA LYS A 224 -8.92 -17.27 25.87
C LYS A 224 -9.70 -18.32 25.06
N TRP A 225 -10.14 -19.43 25.66
CA TRP A 225 -10.91 -20.47 24.96
C TRP A 225 -12.41 -20.13 24.95
N LYS A 226 -12.75 -19.12 24.16
CA LYS A 226 -14.12 -18.62 24.04
C LYS A 226 -14.89 -19.42 22.99
N VAL A 227 -15.88 -20.18 23.46
CA VAL A 227 -16.84 -20.87 22.59
C VAL A 227 -17.97 -19.91 22.21
N PRO A 228 -18.39 -19.86 20.93
CA PRO A 228 -19.53 -19.06 20.49
C PRO A 228 -20.82 -19.34 21.25
N ARG A 229 -21.64 -18.31 21.49
CA ARG A 229 -22.85 -18.40 22.33
C ARG A 229 -23.83 -19.49 21.86
N GLU A 230 -23.96 -19.65 20.55
CA GLU A 230 -24.87 -20.61 19.92
C GLU A 230 -24.46 -22.05 20.22
N MET A 231 -23.15 -22.32 20.24
CA MET A 231 -22.59 -23.63 20.59
C MET A 231 -22.53 -23.84 22.10
N HIS A 232 -22.19 -22.78 22.85
CA HIS A 232 -22.03 -22.82 24.29
C HIS A 232 -23.31 -23.30 24.99
N GLN A 233 -24.48 -22.77 24.59
CA GLN A 233 -25.77 -23.19 25.15
C GLN A 233 -26.06 -24.67 24.87
N VAL A 234 -25.78 -25.16 23.66
CA VAL A 234 -26.01 -26.56 23.30
C VAL A 234 -25.05 -27.49 24.05
N ILE A 235 -23.77 -27.10 24.18
CA ILE A 235 -22.76 -27.88 24.90
C ILE A 235 -23.10 -27.97 26.38
N TYR A 236 -23.49 -26.87 27.03
CA TYR A 236 -23.85 -26.89 28.47
C TYR A 236 -25.10 -27.73 28.77
N ASN A 237 -26.01 -27.86 27.81
CA ASN A 237 -27.21 -28.70 27.94
C ASN A 237 -26.93 -30.21 27.72
N LEU A 238 -25.72 -30.60 27.29
CA LEU A 238 -25.34 -32.00 27.20
C LEU A 238 -25.16 -32.62 28.60
N THR A 239 -25.27 -33.94 28.69
CA THR A 239 -25.02 -34.67 29.94
C THR A 239 -23.58 -34.43 30.41
N SER A 240 -23.43 -34.10 31.68
CA SER A 240 -22.14 -33.85 32.32
C SER A 240 -21.26 -35.11 32.19
N SER A 241 -20.30 -35.03 31.29
CA SER A 241 -19.45 -36.14 30.86
C SER A 241 -18.07 -35.61 30.46
N PRO A 242 -17.02 -36.43 30.50
CA PRO A 242 -15.70 -36.03 29.99
C PRO A 242 -15.79 -35.60 28.51
N ASP A 243 -16.73 -36.16 27.73
CA ASP A 243 -16.97 -35.78 26.34
C ASP A 243 -17.48 -34.35 26.20
N GLN A 244 -18.30 -33.86 27.15
CA GLN A 244 -18.74 -32.47 27.18
C GLN A 244 -17.56 -31.49 27.29
N ALA A 245 -16.63 -31.75 28.22
CA ALA A 245 -15.42 -30.95 28.39
C ALA A 245 -14.50 -31.07 27.17
N TYR A 246 -14.36 -32.27 26.61
CA TYR A 246 -13.55 -32.52 25.43
C TYR A 246 -14.05 -31.72 24.21
N ILE A 247 -15.35 -31.73 23.92
CA ILE A 247 -15.96 -30.98 22.81
C ILE A 247 -15.78 -29.47 23.03
N TYR A 248 -16.01 -28.97 24.25
CA TYR A 248 -15.82 -27.56 24.58
C TYR A 248 -14.39 -27.10 24.29
N LEU A 249 -13.41 -27.91 24.69
CA LEU A 249 -11.99 -27.62 24.50
C LEU A 249 -11.57 -27.67 23.03
N LEU A 250 -12.05 -28.66 22.26
CA LEU A 250 -11.77 -28.73 20.83
C LEU A 250 -12.29 -27.48 20.10
N VAL A 251 -13.54 -27.08 20.36
CA VAL A 251 -14.14 -25.89 19.75
C VAL A 251 -13.45 -24.61 20.23
N GLY A 252 -13.22 -24.46 21.54
CA GLY A 252 -12.56 -23.28 22.11
C GLY A 252 -11.13 -23.10 21.61
N LYS A 253 -10.34 -24.19 21.51
CA LYS A 253 -8.99 -24.16 20.94
C LYS A 253 -9.03 -23.91 19.44
N ALA A 254 -9.99 -24.47 18.70
CA ALA A 254 -10.13 -24.18 17.28
C ALA A 254 -10.46 -22.70 17.02
N CYS A 255 -11.40 -22.11 17.76
CA CYS A 255 -11.70 -20.68 17.67
C CYS A 255 -10.46 -19.83 18.00
N HIS A 256 -9.71 -20.18 19.05
CA HIS A 256 -8.46 -19.50 19.36
C HIS A 256 -7.42 -19.62 18.23
N LEU A 257 -7.28 -20.79 17.61
CA LEU A 257 -6.40 -20.97 16.45
C LEU A 257 -6.86 -20.15 15.24
N MET A 258 -8.17 -19.98 15.03
CA MET A 258 -8.71 -19.09 13.98
C MET A 258 -8.34 -17.62 14.25
N ASP A 259 -8.41 -17.18 15.51
CA ASP A 259 -8.00 -15.81 15.91
C ASP A 259 -6.50 -15.58 15.67
N VAL A 260 -5.68 -16.59 15.91
CA VAL A 260 -4.22 -16.58 15.65
C VAL A 260 -3.88 -16.89 14.17
N ARG A 261 -4.90 -17.09 13.32
CA ARG A 261 -4.78 -17.32 11.87
C ARG A 261 -4.09 -18.64 11.47
N ILE A 262 -4.15 -19.66 12.33
CA ILE A 262 -3.64 -21.02 12.07
C ILE A 262 -4.82 -21.91 11.64
N TYR A 263 -5.32 -21.68 10.43
CA TYR A 263 -6.56 -22.28 9.94
C TYR A 263 -6.49 -23.80 9.73
N GLU A 264 -5.33 -24.34 9.36
CA GLU A 264 -5.17 -25.78 9.11
C GLU A 264 -5.39 -26.62 10.37
N ARG A 265 -4.73 -26.25 11.47
CA ARG A 265 -4.94 -26.92 12.76
C ARG A 265 -6.34 -26.68 13.32
N ALA A 266 -6.90 -25.48 13.12
CA ALA A 266 -8.27 -25.18 13.52
C ALA A 266 -9.28 -26.12 12.84
N ARG A 267 -9.13 -26.35 11.52
CA ARG A 267 -9.94 -27.33 10.77
C ARG A 267 -9.80 -28.74 11.33
N GLN A 268 -8.57 -29.20 11.58
CA GLN A 268 -8.34 -30.55 12.11
C GLN A 268 -9.08 -30.75 13.43
N LEU A 269 -9.00 -29.78 14.35
CA LEU A 269 -9.76 -29.81 15.61
C LEU A 269 -11.28 -29.80 15.39
N LEU A 270 -11.79 -28.94 14.48
CA LEU A 270 -13.23 -28.87 14.18
C LEU A 270 -13.74 -30.14 13.51
N MET A 271 -12.95 -30.78 12.64
CA MET A 271 -13.30 -32.04 12.00
C MET A 271 -13.39 -33.18 13.00
N VAL A 272 -12.47 -33.24 13.98
CA VAL A 272 -12.55 -34.23 15.07
C VAL A 272 -13.75 -33.93 15.95
N ALA A 273 -14.01 -32.65 16.28
CA ALA A 273 -15.20 -32.26 17.04
C ALA A 273 -16.50 -32.66 16.32
N ASP A 274 -16.60 -32.46 15.00
CA ASP A 274 -17.79 -32.85 14.22
C ASP A 274 -18.03 -34.37 14.28
N ARG A 275 -16.97 -35.18 14.18
CA ARG A 275 -17.09 -36.65 14.27
C ARG A 275 -17.62 -37.11 15.63
N VAL A 276 -17.13 -36.52 16.72
CA VAL A 276 -17.56 -36.87 18.08
C VAL A 276 -18.99 -36.41 18.32
N VAL A 277 -19.35 -35.23 17.82
CA VAL A 277 -20.67 -34.62 18.02
C VAL A 277 -21.75 -35.21 17.12
N ALA A 278 -21.39 -35.77 15.95
CA ALA A 278 -22.35 -36.32 14.99
C ALA A 278 -23.30 -37.35 15.60
N GLU A 279 -22.83 -38.12 16.58
CA GLU A 279 -23.63 -39.13 17.29
C GLU A 279 -24.40 -38.56 18.49
N LEU A 280 -24.01 -37.38 19.00
CA LEU A 280 -24.55 -36.76 20.21
C LEU A 280 -25.62 -35.71 19.92
N SER A 281 -25.38 -34.84 18.93
CA SER A 281 -26.27 -33.72 18.62
C SER A 281 -26.11 -33.25 17.18
N TYR A 282 -27.17 -33.43 16.38
CA TYR A 282 -27.26 -32.86 15.03
C TYR A 282 -27.08 -31.33 15.04
N THR A 283 -27.64 -30.65 16.05
CA THR A 283 -27.57 -29.19 16.17
C THR A 283 -26.15 -28.69 16.32
N LEU A 284 -25.39 -29.29 17.24
CA LEU A 284 -24.02 -28.90 17.48
C LEU A 284 -23.10 -29.28 16.31
N SER A 285 -23.29 -30.46 15.71
CA SER A 285 -22.55 -30.89 14.51
C SER A 285 -22.74 -29.88 13.38
N LYS A 286 -23.98 -29.44 13.13
CA LYS A 286 -24.25 -28.45 12.09
C LYS A 286 -23.59 -27.09 12.38
N HIS A 287 -23.60 -26.61 13.62
CA HIS A 287 -22.86 -25.40 13.99
C HIS A 287 -21.35 -25.56 13.78
N ILE A 288 -20.75 -26.71 14.13
CA ILE A 288 -19.32 -26.97 13.93
C ILE A 288 -18.96 -26.95 12.44
N ARG A 289 -19.81 -27.52 11.58
CA ARG A 289 -19.64 -27.43 10.12
C ARG A 289 -19.69 -26.00 9.60
N TRP A 290 -20.55 -25.15 10.16
CA TRP A 290 -20.57 -23.72 9.83
C TRP A 290 -19.28 -22.99 10.24
N TYR A 291 -18.69 -23.35 11.38
CA TYR A 291 -17.40 -22.79 11.79
C TYR A 291 -16.23 -23.33 10.97
N THR A 292 -16.32 -24.58 10.48
CA THR A 292 -15.36 -25.13 9.53
C THR A 292 -15.39 -24.32 8.23
N LEU A 293 -16.59 -24.01 7.72
CA LEU A 293 -16.76 -23.10 6.56
C LEU A 293 -16.20 -21.70 6.85
N LEU A 294 -16.42 -21.16 8.05
CA LEU A 294 -15.85 -19.86 8.45
C LEU A 294 -14.32 -19.86 8.41
N ALA A 295 -13.67 -20.93 8.88
CA ALA A 295 -12.22 -21.07 8.82
C ALA A 295 -11.72 -21.08 7.36
N ASP A 296 -12.40 -21.80 6.47
CA ASP A 296 -12.08 -21.82 5.04
C ASP A 296 -12.23 -20.43 4.40
N LEU A 297 -13.31 -19.72 4.70
CA LEU A 297 -13.57 -18.37 4.19
C LEU A 297 -12.55 -17.35 4.72
N GLN A 298 -12.15 -17.45 5.99
CA GLN A 298 -11.16 -16.56 6.59
C GLN A 298 -9.76 -16.80 6.03
N GLN A 299 -9.36 -18.06 5.83
CA GLN A 299 -8.11 -18.39 5.16
C GLN A 299 -8.09 -17.82 3.75
N TYR A 300 -9.11 -18.12 2.94
CA TYR A 300 -9.17 -17.60 1.57
C TYR A 300 -9.15 -16.07 1.54
N ASN A 301 -9.84 -15.41 2.46
CA ASN A 301 -9.80 -13.96 2.58
C ASN A 301 -8.43 -13.42 2.99
N MET A 302 -7.58 -14.17 3.69
CA MET A 302 -6.27 -13.68 4.12
C MET A 302 -5.23 -13.80 3.00
N ASN A 303 -5.14 -14.96 2.35
CA ASN A 303 -4.02 -15.28 1.46
C ASN A 303 -4.43 -15.95 0.15
N GLU A 304 -5.74 -15.96 -0.17
CA GLU A 304 -6.30 -16.61 -1.37
C GLU A 304 -5.91 -18.09 -1.51
N SER A 305 -5.49 -18.71 -0.39
CA SER A 305 -5.15 -20.12 -0.34
C SER A 305 -6.36 -20.94 0.11
N LEU A 306 -6.36 -22.19 -0.31
CA LEU A 306 -7.36 -23.20 0.06
C LEU A 306 -6.69 -24.30 0.88
N GLY A 307 -7.48 -25.05 1.64
CA GLY A 307 -6.98 -26.27 2.29
C GLY A 307 -6.57 -27.32 1.27
N GLU A 308 -5.66 -28.22 1.63
CA GLU A 308 -4.99 -29.18 0.73
C GLU A 308 -5.94 -30.03 -0.15
N ASN A 309 -7.20 -30.22 0.29
CA ASN A 309 -8.22 -31.02 -0.40
C ASN A 309 -9.47 -30.23 -0.84
N SER A 310 -9.46 -28.90 -0.77
CA SER A 310 -10.63 -28.07 -1.09
C SER A 310 -10.40 -27.25 -2.36
N THR A 311 -11.33 -27.31 -3.31
CA THR A 311 -11.29 -26.42 -4.49
C THR A 311 -12.06 -25.13 -4.24
N LEU A 312 -11.78 -24.10 -5.05
CA LEU A 312 -12.56 -22.85 -5.03
C LEU A 312 -14.04 -23.11 -5.32
N GLN A 313 -14.34 -24.03 -6.24
CA GLN A 313 -15.72 -24.39 -6.59
C GLN A 313 -16.45 -25.07 -5.43
N ASP A 314 -15.76 -25.91 -4.66
CA ASP A 314 -16.33 -26.52 -3.45
C ASP A 314 -16.67 -25.47 -2.40
N LEU A 315 -15.78 -24.49 -2.20
CA LEU A 315 -16.00 -23.38 -1.27
C LEU A 315 -17.17 -22.50 -1.72
N ILE A 316 -17.28 -22.19 -3.02
CA ILE A 316 -18.42 -21.47 -3.59
C ILE A 316 -19.71 -22.24 -3.35
N LYS A 317 -19.73 -23.55 -3.63
CA LYS A 317 -20.90 -24.40 -3.43
C LYS A 317 -21.32 -24.43 -1.96
N LYS A 318 -20.40 -24.67 -1.03
CA LYS A 318 -20.66 -24.65 0.42
C LYS A 318 -21.24 -23.29 0.86
N THR A 319 -20.68 -22.20 0.37
CA THR A 319 -21.15 -20.84 0.67
C THR A 319 -22.57 -20.58 0.15
N LYS A 320 -22.86 -20.99 -1.10
CA LYS A 320 -24.21 -20.90 -1.68
C LYS A 320 -25.22 -21.73 -0.89
N THR A 321 -24.86 -22.96 -0.52
CA THR A 321 -25.70 -23.82 0.32
C THR A 321 -26.00 -23.16 1.67
N CYS A 322 -24.99 -22.56 2.32
CA CYS A 322 -25.17 -21.80 3.56
C CYS A 322 -26.17 -20.65 3.39
N ILE A 323 -25.99 -19.80 2.38
CA ILE A 323 -26.87 -18.64 2.16
C ILE A 323 -28.29 -19.08 1.74
N THR A 324 -28.42 -20.13 0.93
CA THR A 324 -29.73 -20.69 0.54
C THR A 324 -30.48 -21.25 1.76
N SER A 325 -29.78 -21.92 2.69
CA SER A 325 -30.39 -22.45 3.92
C SER A 325 -30.97 -21.34 4.80
N VAL A 326 -30.34 -20.16 4.81
CA VAL A 326 -30.86 -18.97 5.51
C VAL A 326 -32.13 -18.46 4.82
N ARG A 327 -32.08 -18.32 3.50
CA ARG A 327 -33.23 -17.85 2.70
C ARG A 327 -34.46 -18.74 2.86
N LEU A 328 -34.28 -20.06 2.80
CA LEU A 328 -35.40 -21.01 2.89
C LEU A 328 -35.95 -21.11 4.32
N GLY A 329 -35.23 -20.62 5.33
CA GLY A 329 -35.60 -20.81 6.74
C GLY A 329 -35.68 -22.28 7.15
N GLN A 330 -35.13 -23.18 6.32
CA GLN A 330 -35.14 -24.62 6.53
C GLN A 330 -33.85 -24.97 7.28
N ASP A 331 -34.01 -25.62 8.44
CA ASP A 331 -32.93 -26.15 9.28
C ASP A 331 -32.17 -25.07 10.12
N ILE A 332 -31.18 -25.51 10.92
CA ILE A 332 -30.44 -24.69 11.89
C ILE A 332 -29.70 -23.55 11.21
N GLN A 333 -29.99 -22.34 11.68
CA GLN A 333 -29.50 -21.10 11.11
C GLN A 333 -28.04 -20.84 11.52
N PRO A 334 -27.15 -20.49 10.57
CA PRO A 334 -25.78 -20.07 10.87
C PRO A 334 -25.78 -18.73 11.63
N SER A 335 -24.70 -18.47 12.38
CA SER A 335 -24.55 -17.20 13.08
C SER A 335 -24.37 -16.02 12.11
N HIS A 336 -24.70 -14.81 12.56
CA HIS A 336 -24.52 -13.60 11.76
C HIS A 336 -23.07 -13.41 11.28
N ASN A 337 -22.08 -13.81 12.09
CA ASN A 337 -20.67 -13.77 11.74
C ASN A 337 -20.34 -14.66 10.52
N ILE A 338 -20.96 -15.83 10.42
CA ILE A 338 -20.74 -16.73 9.29
C ILE A 338 -21.40 -16.15 8.04
N ILE A 339 -22.62 -15.63 8.18
CA ILE A 339 -23.38 -15.04 7.06
C ILE A 339 -22.64 -13.85 6.45
N GLN A 340 -22.06 -12.96 7.26
CA GLN A 340 -21.28 -11.82 6.73
C GLN A 340 -20.07 -12.29 5.92
N HIS A 341 -19.34 -13.32 6.37
CA HIS A 341 -18.19 -13.84 5.64
C HIS A 341 -18.60 -14.51 4.33
N CYS A 342 -19.72 -15.25 4.34
CA CYS A 342 -20.30 -15.84 3.14
C CYS A 342 -20.71 -14.77 2.10
N ALA A 343 -21.40 -13.72 2.53
CA ALA A 343 -21.86 -12.65 1.65
C ALA A 343 -20.69 -11.83 1.07
N ALA A 344 -19.71 -11.47 1.89
CA ALA A 344 -18.51 -10.76 1.45
C ALA A 344 -17.68 -11.61 0.47
N PHE A 345 -17.52 -12.90 0.74
CA PHE A 345 -16.79 -13.81 -0.17
C PHE A 345 -17.45 -13.87 -1.55
N LEU A 346 -18.77 -14.05 -1.64
CA LEU A 346 -19.47 -14.11 -2.93
C LEU A 346 -19.37 -12.79 -3.72
N MET A 347 -19.38 -11.65 -3.02
CA MET A 347 -19.14 -10.34 -3.63
C MET A 347 -17.71 -10.23 -4.19
N ASN A 348 -16.72 -10.68 -3.42
CA ASN A 348 -15.30 -10.60 -3.81
C ASN A 348 -14.96 -11.48 -5.03
N ILE A 349 -15.59 -12.64 -5.18
CA ILE A 349 -15.42 -13.52 -6.35
C ILE A 349 -16.26 -13.10 -7.57
N ARG A 350 -17.04 -12.00 -7.46
CA ARG A 350 -17.96 -11.51 -8.48
C ARG A 350 -19.05 -12.50 -8.91
N ASP A 351 -19.58 -13.30 -7.98
CA ASP A 351 -20.75 -14.15 -8.25
C ASP A 351 -22.07 -13.33 -8.15
N ILE A 352 -22.10 -12.26 -8.93
CA ILE A 352 -23.14 -11.23 -8.94
C ILE A 352 -24.48 -11.85 -9.35
N GLY A 353 -24.46 -12.78 -10.31
CA GLY A 353 -25.67 -13.45 -10.80
C GLY A 353 -26.41 -14.24 -9.72
N TYR A 354 -25.70 -14.95 -8.85
CA TYR A 354 -26.32 -15.63 -7.71
C TYR A 354 -26.86 -14.64 -6.69
N LEU A 355 -26.05 -13.64 -6.29
CA LEU A 355 -26.44 -12.67 -5.25
C LEU A 355 -27.63 -11.81 -5.65
N SER A 356 -27.74 -11.39 -6.91
CA SER A 356 -28.87 -10.58 -7.40
C SER A 356 -30.23 -11.30 -7.28
N ASN A 357 -30.25 -12.64 -7.28
CA ASN A 357 -31.47 -13.44 -7.20
C ASN A 357 -31.89 -13.80 -5.75
N MET A 358 -31.19 -13.24 -4.75
CA MET A 358 -31.38 -13.57 -3.34
C MET A 358 -32.38 -12.67 -2.63
N ASP A 359 -33.63 -12.65 -3.09
CA ASP A 359 -34.69 -11.83 -2.48
C ASP A 359 -35.14 -12.39 -1.12
N GLN A 360 -35.53 -11.49 -0.20
CA GLN A 360 -36.19 -11.80 1.08
C GLN A 360 -35.40 -12.74 2.02
N SER A 361 -34.07 -12.61 2.02
CA SER A 361 -33.16 -13.50 2.77
C SER A 361 -33.23 -13.40 4.30
N GLY A 362 -33.99 -12.45 4.87
CA GLY A 362 -34.07 -12.22 6.32
C GLY A 362 -32.81 -11.59 6.96
N SER A 363 -31.63 -11.74 6.36
CA SER A 363 -30.36 -11.17 6.84
C SER A 363 -30.03 -9.82 6.18
N GLY A 364 -29.66 -8.83 7.00
CA GLY A 364 -29.23 -7.51 6.51
C GLY A 364 -27.99 -7.57 5.60
N HIS A 365 -27.01 -8.41 5.93
CA HIS A 365 -25.77 -8.54 5.13
C HIS A 365 -26.04 -9.06 3.72
N ILE A 366 -26.92 -10.05 3.58
CA ILE A 366 -27.27 -10.62 2.27
C ILE A 366 -28.09 -9.61 1.48
N GLU A 367 -29.05 -8.92 2.11
CA GLU A 367 -29.84 -7.87 1.45
C GLU A 367 -28.96 -6.75 0.91
N PHE A 368 -27.99 -6.27 1.70
CA PHE A 368 -27.05 -5.24 1.27
C PHE A 368 -26.20 -5.72 0.08
N CYS A 369 -25.62 -6.91 0.17
CA CYS A 369 -24.86 -7.49 -0.95
C CYS A 369 -25.71 -7.69 -2.20
N ARG A 370 -26.99 -8.07 -2.07
CA ARG A 370 -27.93 -8.19 -3.20
C ARG A 370 -28.12 -6.84 -3.88
N GLN A 371 -28.39 -5.78 -3.12
CA GLN A 371 -28.57 -4.43 -3.66
C GLN A 371 -27.32 -3.95 -4.42
N VAL A 372 -26.13 -4.12 -3.84
CA VAL A 372 -24.86 -3.77 -4.48
C VAL A 372 -24.62 -4.64 -5.73
N ALA A 373 -24.86 -5.95 -5.65
CA ALA A 373 -24.73 -6.86 -6.80
C ALA A 373 -25.65 -6.46 -7.96
N CYS A 374 -26.92 -6.14 -7.68
CA CYS A 374 -27.85 -5.65 -8.70
C CYS A 374 -27.34 -4.36 -9.36
N MET A 375 -26.79 -3.42 -8.58
CA MET A 375 -26.20 -2.20 -9.12
C MET A 375 -24.97 -2.50 -9.99
N LEU A 376 -24.07 -3.39 -9.55
CA LEU A 376 -22.87 -3.77 -10.31
C LEU A 376 -23.21 -4.47 -11.64
N LYS A 377 -24.29 -5.26 -11.68
CA LYS A 377 -24.78 -5.91 -12.91
C LYS A 377 -25.25 -4.90 -13.96
N GLU A 378 -25.90 -3.84 -13.51
CA GLU A 378 -26.52 -2.81 -14.35
C GLU A 378 -25.62 -1.59 -14.60
N LEU A 379 -24.41 -1.57 -14.04
CA LEU A 379 -23.46 -0.44 -14.09
C LEU A 379 -23.30 0.22 -15.48
N PRO A 380 -23.29 -0.50 -16.63
CA PRO A 380 -23.19 0.16 -17.94
C PRO A 380 -24.42 1.01 -18.34
N SER A 381 -25.57 0.88 -17.67
CA SER A 381 -26.82 1.58 -17.99
C SER A 381 -27.23 2.57 -16.88
N VAL A 382 -26.93 3.86 -17.09
CA VAL A 382 -27.25 4.96 -16.15
C VAL A 382 -28.76 5.06 -15.82
N LYS A 383 -29.64 4.63 -16.73
CA LYS A 383 -31.10 4.68 -16.52
C LYS A 383 -31.59 3.59 -15.56
N SER A 384 -31.07 2.36 -15.64
CA SER A 384 -31.47 1.26 -14.73
C SER A 384 -30.83 1.40 -13.35
N VAL A 385 -29.59 1.92 -13.30
CA VAL A 385 -28.82 2.10 -12.06
C VAL A 385 -29.46 3.08 -11.08
N ARG A 386 -30.14 4.14 -11.55
CA ARG A 386 -30.72 5.19 -10.69
C ARG A 386 -31.80 4.72 -9.70
N LYS A 387 -32.49 3.61 -9.99
CA LYS A 387 -33.44 3.03 -9.03
C LYS A 387 -32.69 2.24 -7.95
N LEU A 388 -31.74 1.41 -8.38
CA LEU A 388 -30.94 0.54 -7.52
C LEU A 388 -30.02 1.35 -6.59
N SER A 389 -29.45 2.45 -7.08
CA SER A 389 -28.64 3.36 -6.27
C SER A 389 -29.44 4.03 -5.16
N ARG A 390 -30.72 4.34 -5.41
CA ARG A 390 -31.63 4.86 -4.36
C ARG A 390 -31.89 3.83 -3.26
N GLU A 391 -32.05 2.56 -3.61
CA GLU A 391 -32.22 1.49 -2.61
C GLU A 391 -30.99 1.35 -1.70
N ILE A 392 -29.78 1.42 -2.27
CA ILE A 392 -28.53 1.41 -1.49
C ILE A 392 -28.41 2.67 -0.63
N TRP A 393 -28.71 3.83 -1.21
CA TRP A 393 -28.69 5.12 -0.52
C TRP A 393 -29.59 5.10 0.72
N ASP A 394 -30.86 4.75 0.55
CA ASP A 394 -31.82 4.70 1.67
C ASP A 394 -31.42 3.64 2.71
N THR A 395 -30.85 2.51 2.28
CA THR A 395 -30.35 1.46 3.19
C THR A 395 -29.19 1.98 4.05
N VAL A 396 -28.19 2.64 3.44
CA VAL A 396 -27.07 3.26 4.16
C VAL A 396 -27.61 4.34 5.10
N ARG A 397 -28.48 5.23 4.62
CA ARG A 397 -29.12 6.28 5.44
C ARG A 397 -29.78 5.72 6.69
N ASN A 398 -30.55 4.65 6.55
CA ASN A 398 -31.27 4.03 7.66
C ASN A 398 -30.30 3.48 8.73
N ILE A 399 -29.17 2.88 8.31
CA ILE A 399 -28.12 2.39 9.23
C ILE A 399 -27.56 3.53 10.11
N TYR A 400 -27.34 4.71 9.53
CA TYR A 400 -26.76 5.87 10.22
C TYR A 400 -27.80 6.81 10.85
N THR A 401 -29.09 6.47 10.81
CA THR A 401 -30.14 7.28 11.44
C THR A 401 -30.16 7.05 12.96
N ILE A 402 -30.05 8.15 13.72
CA ILE A 402 -30.07 8.16 15.18
C ILE A 402 -31.42 7.62 15.66
N GLY A 403 -31.41 6.58 16.50
CA GLY A 403 -32.62 5.95 17.04
C GLY A 403 -33.25 4.85 16.17
N SER A 404 -32.76 4.59 14.95
CA SER A 404 -33.18 3.42 14.14
C SER A 404 -32.64 2.09 14.70
N GLN A 405 -31.72 2.15 15.67
CA GLN A 405 -31.07 1.03 16.35
C GLN A 405 -31.97 0.28 17.35
N ARG A 406 -33.29 0.14 17.10
CA ARG A 406 -34.11 -0.82 17.86
C ARG A 406 -33.78 -2.23 17.37
N ILE A 407 -32.79 -2.82 18.03
CA ILE A 407 -32.30 -4.18 17.80
C ILE A 407 -33.48 -5.16 17.80
N SER A 408 -33.68 -5.86 16.68
CA SER A 408 -34.43 -7.12 16.65
C SER A 408 -33.58 -8.19 17.35
N SER A 409 -33.61 -8.20 18.69
CA SER A 409 -32.86 -9.14 19.54
C SER A 409 -33.65 -10.41 19.88
N SER A 410 -34.75 -10.68 19.18
CA SER A 410 -35.62 -11.82 19.44
C SER A 410 -35.83 -12.64 18.18
N GLY A 411 -35.30 -13.86 18.21
CA GLY A 411 -35.46 -14.86 17.16
C GLY A 411 -36.91 -15.30 17.02
N ARG A 412 -37.70 -14.53 16.26
CA ARG A 412 -38.94 -14.90 15.56
C ARG A 412 -39.48 -13.64 14.89
N HIS A 413 -39.24 -13.46 13.59
CA HIS A 413 -40.12 -12.60 12.80
C HIS A 413 -40.42 -13.23 11.44
N SER A 414 -41.71 -13.48 11.28
CA SER A 414 -42.40 -13.85 10.06
C SER A 414 -42.01 -12.94 8.89
N ALA A 415 -41.99 -13.52 7.70
CA ALA A 415 -41.69 -12.88 6.41
C ALA A 415 -42.73 -11.81 5.96
N ILE A 416 -43.42 -11.14 6.88
CA ILE A 416 -44.56 -10.28 6.59
C ILE A 416 -44.38 -8.99 7.39
N HIS A 417 -44.11 -7.89 6.68
CA HIS A 417 -43.85 -6.52 7.16
C HIS A 417 -42.45 -6.21 7.73
N ARG A 418 -41.49 -5.93 6.83
CA ARG A 418 -40.39 -4.99 7.13
C ARG A 418 -40.95 -3.57 7.07
N ASP A 419 -40.94 -2.87 8.19
CA ASP A 419 -41.16 -1.42 8.22
C ASP A 419 -39.93 -0.76 7.56
N PRO A 420 -40.07 0.04 6.48
CA PRO A 420 -38.94 0.57 5.69
C PRO A 420 -38.02 1.55 6.45
N THR A 421 -38.29 1.81 7.74
CA THR A 421 -37.60 2.78 8.60
C THR A 421 -36.60 2.14 9.57
N ILE A 422 -36.57 0.80 9.69
CA ILE A 422 -35.70 0.07 10.62
C ILE A 422 -34.39 -0.31 9.92
N ALA A 423 -33.25 0.04 10.53
CA ALA A 423 -31.93 -0.29 10.04
C ALA A 423 -31.73 -1.81 9.87
N ILE A 424 -31.10 -2.22 8.77
CA ILE A 424 -30.83 -3.63 8.48
C ILE A 424 -29.74 -4.24 9.37
N MET A 425 -28.87 -3.40 9.96
CA MET A 425 -27.80 -3.79 10.89
C MET A 425 -27.30 -2.59 11.70
N ALA A 426 -26.53 -2.87 12.76
CA ALA A 426 -25.86 -1.85 13.55
C ALA A 426 -24.68 -1.20 12.81
N VAL A 427 -24.35 0.05 13.15
CA VAL A 427 -23.25 0.81 12.52
C VAL A 427 -21.91 0.09 12.68
N GLU A 428 -21.58 -0.39 13.88
CA GLU A 428 -20.31 -1.09 14.16
C GLU A 428 -20.18 -2.39 13.35
N ALA A 429 -21.29 -3.14 13.22
CA ALA A 429 -21.34 -4.34 12.40
C ALA A 429 -21.14 -4.01 10.92
N PHE A 430 -21.75 -2.92 10.44
CA PHE A 430 -21.58 -2.46 9.07
C PHE A 430 -20.15 -2.01 8.78
N GLN A 431 -19.52 -1.23 9.67
CA GLN A 431 -18.11 -0.82 9.55
C GLN A 431 -17.18 -2.03 9.48
N THR A 432 -17.38 -3.03 10.33
CA THR A 432 -16.63 -4.29 10.31
C THR A 432 -16.88 -5.10 9.03
N PHE A 433 -18.07 -4.97 8.46
CA PHE A 433 -18.43 -5.65 7.22
C PHE A 433 -17.78 -4.99 5.99
N LEU A 434 -17.67 -3.65 5.97
CA LEU A 434 -17.02 -2.89 4.89
C LEU A 434 -15.56 -3.32 4.66
N THR A 435 -14.83 -3.65 5.73
CA THR A 435 -13.42 -4.10 5.67
C THR A 435 -13.23 -5.54 5.15
N LYS A 436 -14.32 -6.22 4.77
CA LYS A 436 -14.25 -7.57 4.17
C LYS A 436 -14.32 -7.56 2.65
N PHE A 437 -14.69 -6.44 2.03
CA PHE A 437 -14.75 -6.34 0.58
C PHE A 437 -13.37 -6.13 -0.02
N LYS A 438 -13.04 -6.84 -1.09
CA LYS A 438 -11.78 -6.70 -1.85
C LYS A 438 -11.98 -6.32 -3.30
N ASP A 439 -13.18 -6.58 -3.85
CA ASP A 439 -13.49 -6.28 -5.23
C ASP A 439 -13.42 -4.76 -5.51
N PRO A 440 -12.60 -4.28 -6.47
CA PRO A 440 -12.45 -2.86 -6.73
C PRO A 440 -13.73 -2.16 -7.16
N SER A 441 -14.58 -2.83 -7.96
CA SER A 441 -15.82 -2.23 -8.44
C SER A 441 -16.81 -2.03 -7.30
N CYS A 442 -16.95 -3.01 -6.40
CA CYS A 442 -17.72 -2.89 -5.17
C CYS A 442 -17.21 -1.74 -4.28
N ILE A 443 -15.90 -1.70 -4.01
CA ILE A 443 -15.28 -0.67 -3.17
C ILE A 443 -15.48 0.72 -3.78
N SER A 444 -15.26 0.93 -5.09
CA SER A 444 -15.50 2.24 -5.73
C SER A 444 -16.96 2.68 -5.61
N VAL A 445 -17.93 1.78 -5.76
CA VAL A 445 -19.35 2.11 -5.57
C VAL A 445 -19.61 2.56 -4.12
N LEU A 446 -19.08 1.83 -3.14
CA LEU A 446 -19.23 2.17 -1.72
C LEU A 446 -18.56 3.51 -1.38
N ILE A 447 -17.32 3.73 -1.82
CA ILE A 447 -16.61 5.00 -1.66
C ILE A 447 -17.43 6.13 -2.27
N SER A 448 -17.98 5.92 -3.48
CA SER A 448 -18.76 6.95 -4.15
C SER A 448 -20.05 7.34 -3.39
N CYS A 449 -20.67 6.38 -2.70
CA CYS A 449 -21.85 6.61 -1.87
C CYS A 449 -21.50 7.42 -0.62
N PHE A 450 -20.47 7.00 0.12
CA PHE A 450 -20.02 7.67 1.33
C PHE A 450 -19.46 9.07 1.07
N THR A 451 -18.70 9.26 -0.01
CA THR A 451 -18.21 10.59 -0.41
C THR A 451 -19.35 11.51 -0.80
N LYS A 452 -20.41 10.99 -1.44
CA LYS A 452 -21.61 11.79 -1.72
C LYS A 452 -22.33 12.21 -0.44
N TYR A 453 -22.49 11.31 0.54
CA TYR A 453 -23.03 11.69 1.84
C TYR A 453 -22.19 12.75 2.53
N TYR A 454 -20.87 12.57 2.55
CA TYR A 454 -19.95 13.54 3.13
C TYR A 454 -20.14 14.93 2.52
N ASN A 455 -20.13 15.03 1.19
CA ASN A 455 -20.26 16.30 0.49
C ASN A 455 -21.63 16.97 0.69
N LEU A 456 -22.71 16.20 0.85
CA LEU A 456 -24.04 16.76 1.10
C LEU A 456 -24.28 17.17 2.56
N LEU A 457 -23.52 16.60 3.50
CA LEU A 457 -23.65 16.87 4.93
C LEU A 457 -22.67 17.93 5.43
N ARG A 458 -21.59 18.21 4.69
CA ARG A 458 -20.71 19.34 4.95
C ARG A 458 -21.13 20.55 4.12
N ASP A 459 -21.37 21.68 4.79
CA ASP A 459 -21.75 22.95 4.18
C ASP A 459 -20.58 23.73 3.54
N ASP A 460 -19.42 23.09 3.30
CA ASP A 460 -18.23 23.75 2.73
C ASP A 460 -17.91 23.23 1.32
N ILE A 461 -18.40 23.98 0.32
CA ILE A 461 -18.21 23.71 -1.12
C ILE A 461 -16.72 23.69 -1.49
N SER A 462 -15.85 24.39 -0.75
CA SER A 462 -14.41 24.41 -1.06
C SER A 462 -13.72 23.07 -0.78
N CYS A 463 -14.32 22.23 0.06
CA CYS A 463 -13.77 20.97 0.55
C CYS A 463 -14.48 19.72 -0.03
N GLU A 464 -15.23 19.86 -1.13
CA GLU A 464 -15.92 18.71 -1.76
C GLU A 464 -14.95 17.59 -2.18
N ILE A 465 -15.20 16.37 -1.74
CA ILE A 465 -14.37 15.20 -2.05
C ILE A 465 -14.72 14.63 -3.43
N TYR A 466 -13.70 14.26 -4.21
CA TYR A 466 -13.85 13.58 -5.49
C TYR A 466 -14.52 12.20 -5.37
N SER A 467 -15.34 11.88 -6.37
CA SER A 467 -16.08 10.61 -6.46
C SER A 467 -16.34 10.23 -7.92
N GLU A 468 -16.05 8.99 -8.30
CA GLU A 468 -16.13 8.52 -9.69
C GLU A 468 -17.58 8.34 -10.18
N TYR A 469 -18.53 8.05 -9.28
CA TYR A 469 -19.90 7.66 -9.61
C TYR A 469 -20.96 8.64 -9.10
N VAL A 470 -20.61 9.92 -8.97
CA VAL A 470 -21.50 10.97 -8.41
C VAL A 470 -22.86 11.00 -9.10
N GLN A 471 -22.94 10.78 -10.41
CA GLN A 471 -24.18 10.83 -11.17
C GLN A 471 -25.25 9.80 -10.77
N PHE A 472 -24.87 8.75 -10.03
CA PHE A 472 -25.81 7.69 -9.65
C PHE A 472 -26.56 8.01 -8.36
N TRP A 473 -26.03 8.91 -7.53
CA TRP A 473 -26.54 9.16 -6.19
C TRP A 473 -27.53 10.36 -6.16
N PRO A 474 -28.50 10.36 -5.23
CA PRO A 474 -29.35 11.51 -4.99
C PRO A 474 -28.56 12.80 -4.69
N THR A 475 -29.15 13.94 -5.04
CA THR A 475 -28.56 15.27 -4.79
C THR A 475 -28.99 15.90 -3.48
N VAL A 476 -30.00 15.33 -2.80
CA VAL A 476 -30.55 15.86 -1.55
C VAL A 476 -30.65 14.75 -0.52
N VAL A 477 -30.24 15.05 0.71
CA VAL A 477 -30.46 14.19 1.88
C VAL A 477 -31.74 14.66 2.58
N ASN A 478 -32.71 13.77 2.70
CA ASN A 478 -33.88 14.05 3.52
C ASN A 478 -33.49 13.98 5.02
N ASN A 479 -33.97 14.91 5.84
CA ASN A 479 -33.73 14.94 7.30
C ASN A 479 -32.24 14.75 7.70
N PRO A 480 -31.32 15.64 7.29
CA PRO A 480 -29.89 15.49 7.61
C PRO A 480 -29.62 15.51 9.12
N ASN A 481 -30.43 16.23 9.90
CA ASN A 481 -30.29 16.35 11.36
C ASN A 481 -30.48 15.03 12.12
N THR A 482 -31.11 14.02 11.53
CA THR A 482 -31.31 12.71 12.17
C THR A 482 -30.15 11.76 11.91
N LEU A 483 -29.17 12.15 11.10
CA LEU A 483 -28.05 11.29 10.73
C LEU A 483 -26.85 11.50 11.66
N ASN A 484 -26.20 10.41 12.03
CA ASN A 484 -24.92 10.47 12.73
C ASN A 484 -23.80 10.79 11.73
N VAL A 485 -23.57 12.08 11.50
CA VAL A 485 -22.55 12.58 10.55
C VAL A 485 -21.15 12.04 10.88
N ARG A 486 -20.77 12.05 12.17
CA ARG A 486 -19.45 11.57 12.61
C ARG A 486 -19.23 10.10 12.27
N ALA A 487 -20.24 9.25 12.46
CA ALA A 487 -20.13 7.84 12.13
C ALA A 487 -20.01 7.61 10.60
N ILE A 488 -20.61 8.47 9.78
CA ILE A 488 -20.44 8.43 8.31
C ILE A 488 -19.01 8.80 7.93
N GLU A 489 -18.46 9.89 8.50
CA GLU A 489 -17.06 10.32 8.27
C GLU A 489 -16.06 9.24 8.70
N GLU A 490 -16.28 8.61 9.85
CA GLU A 490 -15.47 7.50 10.35
C GLU A 490 -15.54 6.28 9.41
N SER A 491 -16.74 5.96 8.93
CA SER A 491 -16.94 4.83 8.02
C SER A 491 -16.29 5.05 6.65
N LEU A 492 -16.32 6.29 6.14
CA LEU A 492 -15.57 6.68 4.95
C LEU A 492 -14.06 6.50 5.18
N SER A 493 -13.55 6.93 6.34
CA SER A 493 -12.14 6.80 6.69
C SER A 493 -11.69 5.34 6.79
N ILE A 494 -12.48 4.49 7.46
CA ILE A 494 -12.24 3.04 7.56
C ILE A 494 -12.24 2.39 6.18
N LEU A 495 -13.23 2.72 5.33
CA LEU A 495 -13.34 2.17 3.98
C LEU A 495 -12.16 2.58 3.11
N MET A 496 -11.72 3.85 3.18
CA MET A 496 -10.57 4.33 2.42
C MET A 496 -9.25 3.70 2.88
N GLN A 497 -9.03 3.58 4.18
CA GLN A 497 -7.84 2.91 4.71
C GLN A 497 -7.79 1.44 4.24
N HIS A 498 -8.92 0.75 4.29
CA HIS A 498 -9.04 -0.62 3.79
C HIS A 498 -8.82 -0.73 2.28
N ALA A 499 -9.40 0.19 1.51
CA ALA A 499 -9.28 0.24 0.05
C ALA A 499 -7.82 0.39 -0.40
N LEU A 500 -7.06 1.30 0.23
CA LEU A 500 -5.66 1.56 -0.12
C LEU A 500 -4.72 0.44 0.33
N VAL A 501 -5.01 -0.26 1.43
CA VAL A 501 -4.27 -1.48 1.81
C VAL A 501 -4.53 -2.61 0.82
N THR A 502 -5.76 -2.73 0.32
CA THR A 502 -6.15 -3.82 -0.59
C THR A 502 -5.68 -3.58 -2.03
N ASN A 503 -5.86 -2.36 -2.56
CA ASN A 503 -5.38 -1.98 -3.89
C ASN A 503 -4.73 -0.58 -3.83
N PRO A 504 -3.42 -0.48 -3.55
CA PRO A 504 -2.74 0.81 -3.41
C PRO A 504 -2.59 1.56 -4.74
N SER A 505 -2.67 0.86 -5.88
CA SER A 505 -2.40 1.44 -7.20
C SER A 505 -3.65 1.94 -7.93
N GLN A 506 -4.70 2.34 -7.23
CA GLN A 506 -5.90 2.91 -7.85
C GLN A 506 -5.87 4.45 -7.80
N PRO A 507 -5.68 5.15 -8.94
CA PRO A 507 -5.49 6.60 -8.94
C PRO A 507 -6.66 7.40 -8.38
N SER A 508 -7.90 6.99 -8.67
CA SER A 508 -9.10 7.68 -8.21
C SER A 508 -9.25 7.62 -6.69
N TRP A 509 -8.91 6.49 -6.07
CA TRP A 509 -8.93 6.34 -4.61
C TRP A 509 -7.85 7.19 -3.95
N LEU A 510 -6.66 7.25 -4.53
CA LEU A 510 -5.59 8.12 -4.06
C LEU A 510 -6.00 9.60 -4.13
N ARG A 511 -6.69 10.02 -5.20
CA ARG A 511 -7.26 11.37 -5.31
C ARG A 511 -8.31 11.63 -4.22
N THR A 512 -9.26 10.71 -4.03
CA THR A 512 -10.28 10.82 -2.97
C THR A 512 -9.62 10.92 -1.58
N GLN A 513 -8.55 10.16 -1.32
CA GLN A 513 -7.80 10.24 -0.07
C GLN A 513 -7.09 11.59 0.10
N ALA A 514 -6.50 12.13 -0.97
CA ALA A 514 -5.90 13.45 -0.96
C ALA A 514 -6.92 14.54 -0.60
N ASP A 515 -8.13 14.46 -1.18
CA ASP A 515 -9.23 15.38 -0.88
C ASP A 515 -9.70 15.27 0.59
N ILE A 516 -9.76 14.06 1.16
CA ILE A 516 -10.07 13.86 2.59
C ILE A 516 -9.03 14.55 3.47
N HIS A 517 -7.74 14.36 3.20
CA HIS A 517 -6.67 15.03 3.94
C HIS A 517 -6.74 16.55 3.79
N PHE A 518 -7.04 17.03 2.58
CA PHE A 518 -7.23 18.45 2.31
C PHE A 518 -8.39 19.04 3.11
N ALA A 519 -9.56 18.37 3.12
CA ALA A 519 -10.74 18.79 3.89
C ALA A 519 -10.52 18.76 5.41
N ASN A 520 -9.51 18.02 5.88
CA ASN A 520 -9.05 17.99 7.26
C ASN A 520 -7.87 18.94 7.55
N ASN A 521 -7.56 19.86 6.62
CA ASN A 521 -6.44 20.82 6.70
C ASN A 521 -5.05 20.19 6.82
N GLN A 522 -4.89 18.93 6.37
CA GLN A 522 -3.62 18.21 6.36
C GLN A 522 -2.95 18.35 4.99
N TYR A 523 -2.31 19.49 4.76
CA TYR A 523 -1.81 19.89 3.44
C TYR A 523 -0.63 19.05 2.91
N SER A 524 0.30 18.63 3.79
CA SER A 524 1.44 17.80 3.38
C SER A 524 1.00 16.37 2.99
N PRO A 525 0.21 15.64 3.80
CA PRO A 525 -0.37 14.36 3.37
C PRO A 525 -1.25 14.48 2.13
N ALA A 526 -2.04 15.55 2.00
CA ALA A 526 -2.83 15.80 0.80
C ALA A 526 -1.94 15.91 -0.44
N MET A 527 -0.86 16.71 -0.38
CA MET A 527 0.10 16.82 -1.48
C MET A 527 0.72 15.47 -1.84
N LYS A 528 1.13 14.68 -0.85
CA LYS A 528 1.64 13.32 -1.05
C LYS A 528 0.67 12.46 -1.87
N PHE A 529 -0.59 12.36 -1.44
CA PHE A 529 -1.58 11.52 -2.12
C PHE A 529 -2.00 12.04 -3.50
N TYR A 530 -2.03 13.36 -3.72
CA TYR A 530 -2.17 13.89 -5.07
C TYR A 530 -1.02 13.39 -5.95
N MET A 531 0.24 13.60 -5.53
CA MET A 531 1.40 13.17 -6.28
C MET A 531 1.42 11.66 -6.55
N GLU A 532 1.03 10.83 -5.57
CA GLU A 532 0.90 9.39 -5.73
C GLU A 532 -0.15 9.02 -6.79
N SER A 533 -1.32 9.64 -6.74
CA SER A 533 -2.39 9.49 -7.74
C SER A 533 -1.88 9.84 -9.15
N GLY A 534 -1.18 10.96 -9.29
CA GLY A 534 -0.58 11.39 -10.55
C GLY A 534 0.49 10.43 -11.07
N VAL A 535 1.39 9.96 -10.20
CA VAL A 535 2.46 9.01 -10.56
C VAL A 535 1.88 7.70 -11.08
N VAL A 536 0.90 7.13 -10.37
CA VAL A 536 0.27 5.85 -10.75
C VAL A 536 -0.51 5.98 -12.05
N ALA A 537 -1.18 7.11 -12.29
CA ALA A 537 -1.97 7.32 -13.51
C ALA A 537 -1.15 7.61 -14.77
N SER A 538 0.13 7.95 -14.64
CA SER A 538 0.95 8.50 -15.74
C SER A 538 2.32 7.84 -15.91
N ASP A 539 2.54 6.71 -15.24
CA ASP A 539 3.81 6.00 -15.19
C ASP A 539 4.97 6.94 -14.81
N PHE A 540 4.87 7.55 -13.62
CA PHE A 540 5.84 8.51 -13.11
C PHE A 540 5.98 9.76 -14.02
N PHE A 541 4.83 10.31 -14.43
CA PHE A 541 4.71 11.48 -15.30
C PHE A 541 5.45 11.31 -16.64
N SER A 542 5.56 10.07 -17.12
CA SER A 542 6.10 9.79 -18.45
C SER A 542 5.11 10.21 -19.54
N ILE A 543 3.82 10.15 -19.22
CA ILE A 543 2.70 10.61 -20.05
C ILE A 543 1.96 11.72 -19.28
N ALA A 544 1.14 12.52 -19.97
CA ALA A 544 0.28 13.51 -19.30
C ALA A 544 -0.78 12.81 -18.45
N VAL A 545 -1.03 13.33 -17.24
CA VAL A 545 -2.08 12.82 -16.36
C VAL A 545 -3.46 13.09 -17.01
N PRO A 546 -4.39 12.11 -17.02
CA PRO A 546 -5.72 12.32 -17.55
C PRO A 546 -6.46 13.48 -16.87
N LYS A 547 -7.11 14.36 -17.65
CA LYS A 547 -7.90 15.49 -17.10
C LYS A 547 -9.08 15.04 -16.22
N SER A 548 -9.58 13.81 -16.39
CA SER A 548 -10.59 13.22 -15.51
C SER A 548 -10.09 12.99 -14.09
N LEU A 549 -8.77 12.91 -13.91
CA LEU A 549 -8.12 12.73 -12.62
C LEU A 549 -7.49 14.04 -12.13
N TYR A 550 -6.77 14.77 -12.99
CA TYR A 550 -6.19 16.07 -12.67
C TYR A 550 -6.92 17.17 -13.45
N ASP A 551 -7.96 17.69 -12.83
CA ASP A 551 -8.68 18.87 -13.30
C ASP A 551 -8.13 20.16 -12.63
N ASP A 552 -8.65 21.30 -13.07
CA ASP A 552 -8.30 22.61 -12.50
C ASP A 552 -8.54 22.68 -10.98
N GLN A 553 -9.51 21.93 -10.46
CA GLN A 553 -9.80 21.90 -9.03
C GLN A 553 -8.67 21.24 -8.25
N VAL A 554 -8.13 20.11 -8.74
CA VAL A 554 -6.96 19.46 -8.14
C VAL A 554 -5.75 20.40 -8.10
N TYR A 555 -5.44 21.07 -9.21
CA TYR A 555 -4.32 22.03 -9.23
C TYR A 555 -4.55 23.22 -8.28
N LYS A 556 -5.77 23.76 -8.20
CA LYS A 556 -6.12 24.80 -7.21
C LYS A 556 -5.94 24.32 -5.77
N ARG A 557 -6.24 23.05 -5.48
CA ARG A 557 -6.00 22.44 -4.16
C ARG A 557 -4.51 22.26 -3.89
N MET A 558 -3.74 21.78 -4.86
CA MET A 558 -2.27 21.70 -4.76
C MET A 558 -1.65 23.07 -4.52
N ILE A 559 -2.10 24.11 -5.22
CA ILE A 559 -1.69 25.51 -5.00
C ILE A 559 -1.96 25.93 -3.55
N LYS A 560 -3.18 25.68 -3.04
CA LYS A 560 -3.51 25.97 -1.65
C LYS A 560 -2.62 25.20 -0.68
N CYS A 561 -2.36 23.90 -0.92
CA CYS A 561 -1.43 23.12 -0.11
C CYS A 561 -0.03 23.75 -0.08
N CYS A 562 0.55 24.10 -1.23
CA CYS A 562 1.87 24.73 -1.30
C CYS A 562 1.90 26.10 -0.61
N LEU A 563 0.82 26.90 -0.68
CA LEU A 563 0.71 28.17 0.05
C LEU A 563 0.80 27.96 1.58
N TYR A 564 0.08 26.98 2.13
CA TYR A 564 0.14 26.68 3.56
C TYR A 564 1.49 26.07 3.99
N LEU A 565 2.16 25.36 3.08
CA LEU A 565 3.51 24.83 3.30
C LEU A 565 4.61 25.88 3.05
N GLN A 566 4.24 27.13 2.70
CA GLN A 566 5.16 28.23 2.43
C GLN A 566 6.16 27.93 1.28
N CYS A 567 5.72 27.13 0.29
CA CYS A 567 6.46 26.82 -0.93
C CYS A 567 6.01 27.73 -2.08
N HIS A 568 6.42 28.99 -2.05
CA HIS A 568 5.85 30.05 -2.90
C HIS A 568 6.25 29.97 -4.38
N THR A 569 7.42 29.42 -4.68
CA THR A 569 7.86 29.22 -6.07
C THR A 569 7.11 28.04 -6.70
N GLN A 570 6.88 26.98 -5.93
CA GLN A 570 6.03 25.86 -6.36
C GLN A 570 4.60 26.32 -6.68
N VAL A 571 4.05 27.26 -5.89
CA VAL A 571 2.76 27.90 -6.17
C VAL A 571 2.78 28.59 -7.54
N ALA A 572 3.78 29.43 -7.82
CA ALA A 572 3.88 30.13 -9.10
C ALA A 572 4.03 29.19 -10.29
N VAL A 573 4.71 28.04 -10.12
CA VAL A 573 4.78 27.01 -11.14
C VAL A 573 3.43 26.31 -11.33
N LEU A 574 2.75 25.92 -10.24
CA LEU A 574 1.43 25.29 -10.28
C LEU A 574 0.34 26.19 -10.86
N CYS A 575 0.40 27.50 -10.67
CA CYS A 575 -0.54 28.46 -11.28
C CYS A 575 -0.55 28.42 -12.82
N GLN A 576 0.47 27.84 -13.46
CA GLN A 576 0.49 27.66 -14.91
C GLN A 576 -0.20 26.36 -15.35
N PHE A 577 -0.47 25.42 -14.42
CA PHE A 577 -1.09 24.13 -14.75
C PHE A 577 -2.60 24.20 -14.94
N THR A 578 -3.25 25.25 -14.45
CA THR A 578 -4.68 25.54 -14.66
C THR A 578 -4.96 25.92 -16.11
N ASP A 579 -6.21 25.73 -16.58
CA ASP A 579 -6.61 26.07 -17.94
C ASP A 579 -6.40 27.58 -18.23
N GLU A 580 -6.64 28.44 -17.23
CA GLU A 580 -6.25 29.85 -17.23
C GLU A 580 -5.19 30.11 -16.15
N VAL A 581 -4.10 30.80 -16.51
CA VAL A 581 -3.00 31.07 -15.59
C VAL A 581 -3.44 32.04 -14.48
N ASP A 582 -3.34 31.63 -13.22
CA ASP A 582 -3.67 32.49 -12.06
C ASP A 582 -2.48 33.41 -11.70
N TYR A 583 -2.34 34.49 -12.47
CA TYR A 583 -1.33 35.53 -12.23
C TYR A 583 -1.46 36.20 -10.87
N THR A 584 -2.69 36.37 -10.37
CA THR A 584 -2.92 37.10 -9.11
C THR A 584 -2.31 36.34 -7.94
N THR A 585 -2.55 35.03 -7.88
CA THR A 585 -1.98 34.16 -6.84
C THR A 585 -0.48 33.99 -7.05
N ALA A 586 -0.03 33.80 -8.29
CA ALA A 586 1.40 33.63 -8.60
C ALA A 586 2.23 34.85 -8.17
N PHE A 587 1.83 36.07 -8.56
CA PHE A 587 2.56 37.29 -8.21
C PHE A 587 2.54 37.59 -6.72
N LYS A 588 1.42 37.31 -6.03
CA LYS A 588 1.35 37.43 -4.57
C LYS A 588 2.31 36.46 -3.87
N ALA A 589 2.31 35.19 -4.27
CA ALA A 589 3.20 34.19 -3.69
C ALA A 589 4.68 34.58 -3.89
N LEU A 590 5.07 34.99 -5.10
CA LEU A 590 6.45 35.38 -5.40
C LEU A 590 6.92 36.63 -4.63
N GLN A 591 6.00 37.51 -4.22
CA GLN A 591 6.33 38.68 -3.40
C GLN A 591 6.73 38.33 -1.96
N GLU A 592 6.44 37.12 -1.50
CA GLU A 592 6.92 36.65 -0.19
C GLU A 592 8.44 36.53 -0.19
N ARG A 593 9.05 36.77 0.99
CA ARG A 593 10.51 36.69 1.17
C ARG A 593 10.94 35.35 1.76
N ASN A 594 10.09 34.72 2.55
CA ASN A 594 10.38 33.46 3.23
C ASN A 594 9.73 32.32 2.44
N SER A 595 10.52 31.64 1.60
CA SER A 595 10.06 30.45 0.87
C SER A 595 10.83 29.23 1.35
N TYR A 596 10.11 28.14 1.63
CA TYR A 596 10.66 26.86 2.06
C TYR A 596 10.76 25.88 0.88
N ASP A 597 11.04 26.40 -0.31
CA ASP A 597 11.29 25.63 -1.52
C ASP A 597 12.61 26.02 -2.19
N ALA A 598 13.02 25.25 -3.21
CA ALA A 598 14.30 25.43 -3.90
C ALA A 598 14.38 26.69 -4.82
N MET A 599 13.45 27.64 -4.67
CA MET A 599 13.35 28.92 -5.39
C MET A 599 13.84 28.89 -6.84
N ASP A 600 15.02 29.45 -7.12
CA ASP A 600 15.60 29.66 -8.44
C ASP A 600 15.86 28.36 -9.22
N SER A 601 15.98 27.22 -8.53
CA SER A 601 16.02 25.89 -9.14
C SER A 601 14.78 25.58 -9.98
N TYR A 602 13.63 26.16 -9.60
CA TYR A 602 12.34 25.96 -10.29
C TYR A 602 12.11 26.91 -11.48
N TYR A 603 12.96 27.91 -11.73
CA TYR A 603 12.75 28.86 -12.83
C TYR A 603 12.80 28.18 -14.20
N SER A 604 13.59 27.11 -14.32
CA SER A 604 13.61 26.26 -15.52
C SER A 604 12.30 25.48 -15.78
N CYS A 605 11.38 25.47 -14.81
CA CYS A 605 10.06 24.85 -14.91
C CYS A 605 8.96 25.86 -15.25
N ILE A 606 9.26 27.16 -15.29
CA ILE A 606 8.32 28.21 -15.67
C ILE A 606 8.37 28.36 -17.20
N TRP A 607 7.21 28.41 -17.83
CA TRP A 607 7.07 28.63 -19.27
C TRP A 607 6.28 29.88 -19.61
N ASP A 608 5.56 30.44 -18.65
CA ASP A 608 4.87 31.70 -18.83
C ASP A 608 5.85 32.88 -18.80
N ILE A 609 5.85 33.65 -19.88
CA ILE A 609 6.75 34.79 -20.08
C ILE A 609 6.48 35.89 -19.05
N SER A 610 5.21 36.17 -18.76
CA SER A 610 4.81 37.23 -17.83
C SER A 610 5.30 36.95 -16.41
N ILE A 611 5.25 35.68 -15.97
CA ILE A 611 5.80 35.26 -14.67
C ILE A 611 7.31 35.42 -14.62
N LEU A 612 8.03 35.05 -15.69
CA LEU A 612 9.48 35.23 -15.77
C LEU A 612 9.89 36.71 -15.77
N GLU A 613 9.19 37.56 -16.52
CA GLU A 613 9.41 39.01 -16.53
C GLU A 613 9.18 39.62 -15.14
N PHE A 614 8.11 39.21 -14.46
CA PHE A 614 7.84 39.64 -13.10
C PHE A 614 8.96 39.23 -12.13
N LEU A 615 9.49 38.01 -12.23
CA LEU A 615 10.63 37.55 -11.43
C LEU A 615 11.88 38.39 -11.68
N VAL A 616 12.20 38.71 -12.94
CA VAL A 616 13.33 39.57 -13.28
C VAL A 616 13.17 40.96 -12.66
N HIS A 617 11.98 41.55 -12.76
CA HIS A 617 11.67 42.84 -12.15
C HIS A 617 11.80 42.79 -10.62
N LEU A 618 11.23 41.75 -10.00
CA LEU A 618 11.25 41.56 -8.55
C LEU A 618 12.67 41.43 -8.00
N HIS A 619 13.51 40.58 -8.60
CA HIS A 619 14.90 40.40 -8.17
C HIS A 619 15.74 41.65 -8.41
N THR A 620 15.49 42.38 -9.49
CA THR A 620 16.14 43.68 -9.76
C THR A 620 15.83 44.68 -8.65
N ARG A 621 14.55 44.76 -8.24
CA ARG A 621 14.11 45.65 -7.15
C ARG A 621 14.67 45.24 -5.79
N ARG A 622 14.90 43.94 -5.56
CA ARG A 622 15.45 43.40 -4.31
C ARG A 622 16.99 43.41 -4.25
N GLY A 623 17.68 43.68 -5.36
CA GLY A 623 19.14 43.61 -5.44
C GLY A 623 19.69 42.19 -5.53
N GLU A 624 18.86 41.20 -5.86
CA GLU A 624 19.21 39.77 -5.93
C GLU A 624 19.75 39.42 -7.32
N MET A 625 20.99 39.84 -7.61
CA MET A 625 21.56 39.79 -8.97
C MET A 625 21.73 38.37 -9.53
N ASP A 626 22.09 37.39 -8.70
CA ASP A 626 22.27 36.00 -9.15
C ASP A 626 20.94 35.38 -9.58
N LYS A 627 19.90 35.54 -8.77
CA LYS A 627 18.55 35.04 -9.07
C LYS A 627 17.95 35.75 -10.28
N ARG A 628 18.22 37.05 -10.44
CA ARG A 628 17.87 37.81 -11.66
C ARG A 628 18.53 37.19 -12.88
N GLN A 629 19.82 36.85 -12.82
CA GLN A 629 20.54 36.24 -13.95
C GLN A 629 19.96 34.86 -14.30
N THR A 630 19.60 34.05 -13.30
CA THR A 630 18.94 32.76 -13.50
C THR A 630 17.56 32.92 -14.16
N ALA A 631 16.75 33.89 -13.72
CA ALA A 631 15.45 34.20 -14.33
C ALA A 631 15.59 34.70 -15.77
N MET A 632 16.58 35.58 -16.04
CA MET A 632 16.91 36.05 -17.40
C MET A 632 17.32 34.90 -18.31
N LYS A 633 18.13 33.96 -17.80
CA LYS A 633 18.54 32.77 -18.55
C LYS A 633 17.32 31.91 -18.93
N ALA A 634 16.38 31.70 -17.99
CA ALA A 634 15.14 30.99 -18.26
C ALA A 634 14.26 31.71 -19.30
N LEU A 635 14.13 33.05 -19.19
CA LEU A 635 13.40 33.88 -20.16
C LEU A 635 14.01 33.85 -21.56
N SER A 636 15.34 33.75 -21.65
CA SER A 636 16.08 33.73 -22.94
C SER A 636 16.03 32.40 -23.69
N GLN A 637 15.35 31.38 -23.16
CA GLN A 637 15.29 30.07 -23.83
C GLN A 637 14.48 30.13 -25.11
N LEU A 638 15.07 29.67 -26.22
CA LEU A 638 14.50 29.76 -27.57
C LEU A 638 13.17 29.01 -27.73
N ASP A 639 12.93 27.98 -26.91
CA ASP A 639 11.73 27.16 -26.96
C ASP A 639 10.50 27.84 -26.35
N LEU A 640 10.67 28.94 -25.62
CA LEU A 640 9.59 29.78 -25.05
C LEU A 640 9.19 30.95 -25.96
N ASN A 641 9.79 31.09 -27.14
CA ASN A 641 9.47 32.18 -28.05
C ASN A 641 8.01 32.07 -28.54
N SER A 642 7.19 33.10 -28.29
CA SER A 642 5.78 33.15 -28.70
C SER A 642 5.54 33.04 -30.21
N ASN A 643 6.58 33.26 -31.02
CA ASN A 643 6.53 33.09 -32.48
C ASN A 643 6.83 31.65 -32.94
N ASN A 644 7.17 30.73 -32.02
CA ASN A 644 7.34 29.32 -32.34
C ASN A 644 5.99 28.71 -32.75
N PRO A 645 6.00 27.68 -33.61
CA PRO A 645 4.79 26.91 -33.90
C PRO A 645 4.28 26.18 -32.64
N ASP A 646 2.96 25.96 -32.58
CA ASP A 646 2.26 25.43 -31.41
C ASP A 646 2.82 24.09 -30.93
N ASP A 647 3.29 23.23 -31.83
CA ASP A 647 3.85 21.92 -31.51
C ASP A 647 5.15 22.01 -30.70
N ILE A 648 6.01 22.98 -31.03
CA ILE A 648 7.24 23.26 -30.29
C ILE A 648 6.90 23.81 -28.91
N ILE A 649 5.96 24.77 -28.83
CA ILE A 649 5.51 25.34 -27.56
C ILE A 649 4.93 24.22 -26.69
N GLN A 650 3.99 23.42 -27.19
CA GLN A 650 3.39 22.31 -26.45
C GLN A 650 4.44 21.30 -25.97
N ARG A 651 5.44 20.96 -26.80
CA ARG A 651 6.53 20.07 -26.37
C ARG A 651 7.35 20.69 -25.23
N ALA A 652 7.69 21.96 -25.34
CA ALA A 652 8.42 22.72 -24.33
C ALA A 652 7.66 22.78 -22.99
N LEU A 653 6.33 22.96 -23.06
CA LEU A 653 5.42 22.90 -21.91
C LEU A 653 5.45 21.53 -21.25
N GLN A 654 5.26 20.45 -22.01
CA GLN A 654 5.21 19.09 -21.47
C GLN A 654 6.52 18.66 -20.82
N ILE A 655 7.67 19.08 -21.37
CA ILE A 655 8.98 18.84 -20.76
C ILE A 655 9.07 19.50 -19.39
N ARG A 656 8.69 20.79 -19.29
CA ARG A 656 8.72 21.55 -18.03
C ARG A 656 7.72 21.01 -17.00
N LYS A 657 6.48 20.71 -17.42
CA LYS A 657 5.46 20.08 -16.56
C LYS A 657 5.97 18.78 -15.95
N ARG A 658 6.50 17.88 -16.78
CA ARG A 658 7.08 16.61 -16.34
C ARG A 658 8.28 16.79 -15.41
N LYS A 659 9.19 17.72 -15.72
CA LYS A 659 10.35 18.02 -14.86
C LYS A 659 9.89 18.45 -13.47
N PHE A 660 8.93 19.36 -13.41
CA PHE A 660 8.38 19.87 -12.16
C PHE A 660 7.64 18.79 -11.36
N LEU A 661 6.70 18.07 -11.99
CA LEU A 661 5.94 17.03 -11.30
C LEU A 661 6.83 15.89 -10.77
N ARG A 662 7.90 15.54 -11.49
CA ARG A 662 8.90 14.57 -10.99
C ARG A 662 9.73 15.11 -9.83
N ALA A 663 10.06 16.40 -9.83
CA ALA A 663 10.74 17.03 -8.71
C ALA A 663 9.84 17.04 -7.46
N LEU A 664 8.55 17.39 -7.61
CA LEU A 664 7.56 17.29 -6.53
C LEU A 664 7.40 15.85 -6.04
N ALA A 665 7.33 14.87 -6.94
CA ALA A 665 7.20 13.47 -6.55
C ALA A 665 8.37 13.02 -5.68
N LYS A 666 9.61 13.40 -6.05
CA LYS A 666 10.81 13.12 -5.24
C LYS A 666 10.82 13.82 -3.88
N GLN A 667 10.09 14.92 -3.74
CA GLN A 667 10.00 15.67 -2.49
C GLN A 667 8.96 15.07 -1.52
N TYR A 668 7.83 14.58 -2.03
CA TYR A 668 6.67 14.20 -1.22
C TYR A 668 6.41 12.68 -1.11
N LEU A 669 6.94 11.87 -2.02
CA LEU A 669 6.85 10.40 -2.01
C LEU A 669 8.17 9.81 -1.50
#